data_AF-A0A0F7RSW5-F1
#
_entry.id   AF-A0A0F7RSW5-F1
#
_cell.length_a   1.000
_cell.length_b   1.000
_cell.length_c   1.000
_cell.angle_alpha   90.00
_cell.angle_beta   90.00
_cell.angle_gamma   90.00
#
_symmetry.space_group_name_H-M   'P 1'
#
loop_
_entity.id
_entity.type
_entity.pdbx_description
1 polymer ?
#
loop_
_entity_poly.entity_id
_entity_poly.type
_entity_poly.pdbx_seq_one_letter_code
_entity_poly.pdbx_strand_id
1 'polypeptide(L)'
;MSSNTISEYLSLPSSARVDSPNQTQQWLDALLSGGISVLSSVSDSIRSKLATAVLNDVAAASGTRQGDYLLNARTDIRWNSAIRLSALKLLKELSRLPGGSAPLAKPEALRILLQQVDFPKQRVPRSPRSISAKLTGSQAASSPSSSTVSNNAASYTLGSIAKSLRRAVNRRGSQQSDCRLSKDKDIPSSDSGGEDYDLGADPDWPITDMALRCLNNALFLNEAARLPFSSEDVGGGHVAVTLLSRPQDTPADILFLGARLLFFSTLFESPFNKTAVSTLKAVRIEASCIDALVKATIEKAANRNASSSVLVASGSEAQLNMALSDLLKAHFNICLYYPRIVQAEAKQSQSNGSTASTSAGQSESQRPILGESFDPELLDMLRPLLSVITMLPLPSPVPLMPPFAHAIAALLNYPVADVKREILSDKMASSGSLSALTAPISPLSTEALQSAPLYIKRLITFADVTLARYFASAATNDDGRRVPEDVDAKAVKQKASADGIDLEDTLEPILLLLRKTAAEDDTLRSLLASILLPTDLDRSLALDRRLDVLGRLVRLMSSVTLSRPACASGELLLSLCNGDAKQMTEAIGYGPCAGFLMNTGLASALPSGAAATDSNGRMVDPITGEYEPTEEEKAMDEINRMTEEEKEAEAERLSS
;
A
#
# COMPACT_ATOMS: atom_id res chain seq x y z
N MET A 1 -36.77 -5.89 -28.45
CA MET A 1 -36.55 -7.33 -28.20
C MET A 1 -36.12 -7.61 -26.76
N SER A 2 -35.19 -6.85 -26.19
CA SER A 2 -34.63 -7.14 -24.86
C SER A 2 -35.54 -6.91 -23.65
N SER A 3 -36.45 -5.93 -23.66
CA SER A 3 -37.43 -5.76 -22.55
C SER A 3 -38.39 -6.96 -22.46
N ASN A 4 -38.78 -7.54 -23.60
CA ASN A 4 -39.56 -8.78 -23.65
C ASN A 4 -38.77 -9.94 -23.06
N THR A 5 -37.47 -10.05 -23.35
CA THR A 5 -36.59 -11.08 -22.77
C THR A 5 -36.51 -11.00 -21.24
N ILE A 6 -36.45 -9.79 -20.66
CA ILE A 6 -36.48 -9.61 -19.20
C ILE A 6 -37.82 -10.06 -18.62
N SER A 7 -38.92 -9.68 -19.26
CA SER A 7 -40.27 -10.09 -18.85
C SER A 7 -40.44 -11.62 -18.90
N GLU A 8 -40.01 -12.25 -20.00
CA GLU A 8 -40.02 -13.70 -20.18
C GLU A 8 -39.19 -14.40 -19.11
N TYR A 9 -37.96 -13.94 -18.86
CA TYR A 9 -37.09 -14.50 -17.83
C TYR A 9 -37.73 -14.42 -16.43
N LEU A 10 -38.32 -13.26 -16.09
CA LEU A 10 -38.95 -13.03 -14.79
C LEU A 10 -40.31 -13.73 -14.63
N SER A 11 -40.97 -14.09 -15.74
CA SER A 11 -42.28 -14.76 -15.71
C SER A 11 -42.22 -16.21 -15.20
N LEU A 12 -41.05 -16.86 -15.30
CA LEU A 12 -40.87 -18.24 -14.87
C LEU A 12 -40.36 -18.32 -13.42
N PRO A 13 -40.66 -19.39 -12.68
CA PRO A 13 -40.05 -19.65 -11.38
C PRO A 13 -38.59 -20.10 -11.54
N SER A 14 -37.79 -19.93 -10.48
CA SER A 14 -36.36 -20.30 -10.47
C SER A 14 -36.12 -21.76 -10.82
N SER A 15 -36.93 -22.69 -10.31
CA SER A 15 -36.84 -24.12 -10.62
C SER A 15 -36.93 -24.40 -12.11
N ALA A 16 -37.91 -23.80 -12.80
CA ALA A 16 -38.10 -23.99 -14.24
C ALA A 16 -36.91 -23.47 -15.07
N ARG A 17 -36.31 -22.34 -14.66
CA ARG A 17 -35.10 -21.78 -15.31
C ARG A 17 -33.87 -22.65 -15.10
N VAL A 18 -33.72 -23.21 -13.90
CA VAL A 18 -32.60 -24.10 -13.58
C VAL A 18 -32.71 -25.43 -14.33
N ASP A 19 -33.93 -25.94 -14.50
CA ASP A 19 -34.19 -27.21 -15.20
C ASP A 19 -34.12 -27.11 -16.74
N SER A 20 -34.09 -25.90 -17.30
CA SER A 20 -34.04 -25.63 -18.74
C SER A 20 -32.76 -24.88 -19.17
N PRO A 21 -31.56 -25.49 -19.06
CA PRO A 21 -30.28 -24.79 -19.21
C PRO A 21 -30.07 -24.15 -20.59
N ASN A 22 -30.54 -24.78 -21.67
CA ASN A 22 -30.39 -24.24 -23.03
C ASN A 22 -31.21 -22.96 -23.23
N GLN A 23 -32.43 -22.92 -22.70
CA GLN A 23 -33.30 -21.75 -22.78
C GLN A 23 -32.73 -20.60 -21.94
N THR A 24 -32.23 -20.92 -20.74
CA THR A 24 -31.57 -19.96 -19.88
C THR A 24 -30.33 -19.36 -20.51
N GLN A 25 -29.49 -20.16 -21.18
CA GLN A 25 -28.34 -19.66 -21.93
C GLN A 25 -28.77 -18.65 -23.01
N GLN A 26 -29.80 -18.96 -23.78
CA GLN A 26 -30.32 -18.06 -24.83
C GLN A 26 -30.80 -16.72 -24.26
N TRP A 27 -31.52 -16.74 -23.13
CA TRP A 27 -31.92 -15.49 -22.47
C TRP A 27 -30.72 -14.69 -21.97
N LEU A 28 -29.75 -15.33 -21.31
CA LEU A 28 -28.56 -14.66 -20.81
C LEU A 28 -27.75 -14.03 -21.95
N ASP A 29 -27.56 -14.75 -23.05
CA ASP A 29 -26.82 -14.26 -24.21
C ASP A 29 -27.56 -13.12 -24.93
N ALA A 30 -28.89 -13.17 -25.00
CA ALA A 30 -29.71 -12.08 -25.53
C ALA A 30 -29.62 -10.82 -24.65
N LEU A 31 -29.63 -10.98 -23.32
CA LEU A 31 -29.49 -9.87 -22.38
C LEU A 31 -28.09 -9.25 -22.44
N LEU A 32 -27.04 -10.08 -22.53
CA LEU A 32 -25.67 -9.61 -22.67
C LEU A 32 -25.42 -8.90 -24.01
N SER A 33 -26.02 -9.40 -25.10
CA SER A 33 -25.93 -8.78 -26.44
C SER A 33 -26.59 -7.40 -26.47
N GLY A 34 -27.63 -7.19 -25.66
CA GLY A 34 -28.27 -5.88 -25.48
C GLY A 34 -27.39 -4.85 -24.76
N GLY A 35 -26.40 -5.30 -23.99
CA GLY A 35 -25.45 -4.44 -23.28
C GLY A 35 -26.07 -3.57 -22.16
N ILE A 36 -25.27 -2.63 -21.65
CA ILE A 36 -25.67 -1.70 -20.57
C ILE A 36 -26.87 -0.82 -20.98
N SER A 37 -26.96 -0.40 -22.25
CA SER A 37 -28.02 0.50 -22.71
C SER A 37 -29.41 -0.10 -22.48
N VAL A 38 -29.58 -1.38 -22.81
CA VAL A 38 -30.79 -2.15 -22.55
C VAL A 38 -31.10 -2.24 -21.06
N LEU A 39 -30.11 -2.61 -20.24
CA LEU A 39 -30.33 -2.76 -18.80
C LEU A 39 -30.68 -1.42 -18.15
N SER A 40 -30.07 -0.32 -18.61
CA SER A 40 -30.32 1.04 -18.13
C SER A 40 -31.69 1.60 -18.50
N SER A 41 -32.27 1.14 -19.63
CA SER A 41 -33.60 1.57 -20.09
C SER A 41 -34.75 1.10 -19.22
N VAL A 42 -34.49 0.10 -18.37
CA VAL A 42 -35.47 -0.57 -17.52
C VAL A 42 -35.45 0.04 -16.12
N SER A 43 -36.60 0.11 -15.44
CA SER A 43 -36.69 0.74 -14.11
C SER A 43 -35.84 0.03 -13.05
N ASP A 44 -35.41 0.78 -12.03
CA ASP A 44 -34.61 0.31 -10.89
C ASP A 44 -35.25 -0.91 -10.18
N SER A 45 -36.58 -0.92 -10.09
CA SER A 45 -37.34 -2.04 -9.51
C SER A 45 -37.19 -3.31 -10.33
N ILE A 46 -37.28 -3.22 -11.66
CA ILE A 46 -37.14 -4.38 -12.55
C ILE A 46 -35.67 -4.84 -12.55
N ARG A 47 -34.69 -3.93 -12.56
CA ARG A 47 -33.27 -4.28 -12.39
C ARG A 47 -33.02 -5.02 -11.07
N SER A 48 -33.63 -4.57 -9.98
CA SER A 48 -33.53 -5.22 -8.67
C SER A 48 -34.10 -6.64 -8.69
N LYS A 49 -35.27 -6.82 -9.32
CA LYS A 49 -35.92 -8.14 -9.48
C LYS A 49 -35.09 -9.08 -10.34
N LEU A 50 -34.55 -8.58 -11.46
CA LEU A 50 -33.70 -9.35 -12.36
C LEU A 50 -32.42 -9.79 -11.66
N ALA A 51 -31.72 -8.89 -10.97
CA ALA A 51 -30.52 -9.23 -10.21
C ALA A 51 -30.80 -10.29 -9.14
N THR A 52 -31.90 -10.14 -8.40
CA THR A 52 -32.32 -11.12 -7.38
C THR A 52 -32.66 -12.48 -7.99
N ALA A 53 -33.36 -12.50 -9.13
CA ALA A 53 -33.71 -13.74 -9.83
C ALA A 53 -32.46 -14.49 -10.31
N VAL A 54 -31.55 -13.80 -11.00
CA VAL A 54 -30.30 -14.39 -11.50
C VAL A 54 -29.42 -14.88 -10.34
N LEU A 55 -29.33 -14.14 -9.23
CA LEU A 55 -28.61 -14.58 -8.03
C LEU A 55 -29.18 -15.89 -7.47
N ASN A 56 -30.51 -15.98 -7.34
CA ASN A 56 -31.16 -17.19 -6.84
C ASN A 56 -30.95 -18.38 -7.77
N ASP A 57 -31.01 -18.16 -9.09
CA ASP A 57 -30.77 -19.22 -10.07
C ASP A 57 -29.32 -19.70 -10.04
N VAL A 58 -28.35 -18.78 -9.93
CA VAL A 58 -26.93 -19.13 -9.73
C VAL A 58 -26.77 -19.93 -8.44
N ALA A 59 -27.42 -19.54 -7.34
CA ALA A 59 -27.35 -20.26 -6.08
C ALA A 59 -27.90 -21.69 -6.19
N ALA A 60 -29.04 -21.86 -6.84
CA ALA A 60 -29.68 -23.17 -7.03
C ALA A 60 -28.93 -24.06 -8.02
N ALA A 61 -28.29 -23.48 -9.04
CA ALA A 61 -27.69 -24.25 -10.13
C ALA A 61 -26.20 -24.58 -9.94
N SER A 62 -25.51 -23.89 -9.02
CA SER A 62 -24.06 -24.00 -8.83
C SER A 62 -23.59 -25.25 -8.10
N GLY A 63 -24.52 -26.05 -7.57
CA GLY A 63 -24.21 -27.23 -6.77
C GLY A 63 -23.69 -26.88 -5.37
N THR A 64 -23.42 -27.91 -4.55
CA THR A 64 -22.86 -27.75 -3.21
C THR A 64 -21.38 -28.10 -3.19
N ARG A 65 -20.57 -27.35 -2.43
CA ARG A 65 -19.18 -27.73 -2.15
C ARG A 65 -19.18 -28.67 -0.95
N GLN A 66 -18.90 -29.95 -1.17
CA GLN A 66 -18.76 -30.93 -0.09
C GLN A 66 -17.28 -31.08 0.29
N GLY A 67 -16.96 -31.08 1.59
CA GLY A 67 -15.59 -31.32 2.07
C GLY A 67 -14.75 -30.07 2.32
N ASP A 68 -13.47 -30.10 1.92
CA ASP A 68 -12.57 -28.95 2.05
C ASP A 68 -12.86 -27.92 0.95
N TYR A 69 -13.24 -26.71 1.36
CA TYR A 69 -13.61 -25.61 0.47
C TYR A 69 -12.48 -25.22 -0.49
N LEU A 70 -11.23 -25.55 -0.15
CA LEU A 70 -10.05 -25.28 -0.94
C LEU A 70 -9.82 -26.26 -2.10
N LEU A 71 -10.56 -27.37 -2.16
CA LEU A 71 -10.44 -28.37 -3.24
C LEU A 71 -11.26 -28.02 -4.49
N ASN A 72 -12.07 -26.95 -4.43
CA ASN A 72 -12.97 -26.49 -5.50
C ASN A 72 -13.98 -27.53 -6.03
N ALA A 73 -14.07 -28.71 -5.42
CA ALA A 73 -14.98 -29.77 -5.83
C ALA A 73 -16.44 -29.38 -5.54
N ARG A 74 -17.32 -29.56 -6.54
CA ARG A 74 -18.76 -29.29 -6.45
C ARG A 74 -19.55 -30.53 -6.83
N THR A 75 -20.60 -30.86 -6.07
CA THR A 75 -21.58 -31.90 -6.39
C THR A 75 -22.90 -31.26 -6.85
N ASP A 76 -23.71 -32.00 -7.59
CA ASP A 76 -25.08 -31.60 -7.96
C ASP A 76 -25.15 -30.32 -8.81
N ILE A 77 -24.17 -30.13 -9.70
CA ILE A 77 -24.13 -28.98 -10.61
C ILE A 77 -25.23 -29.11 -11.67
N ARG A 78 -26.14 -28.12 -11.74
CA ARG A 78 -27.21 -28.07 -12.77
C ARG A 78 -26.83 -27.18 -13.95
N TRP A 79 -26.04 -26.14 -13.73
CA TRP A 79 -25.52 -25.27 -14.79
C TRP A 79 -24.04 -25.52 -15.03
N ASN A 80 -23.67 -25.73 -16.30
CA ASN A 80 -22.27 -25.84 -16.70
C ASN A 80 -21.48 -24.52 -16.47
N SER A 81 -20.16 -24.56 -16.64
CA SER A 81 -19.30 -23.38 -16.48
C SER A 81 -19.70 -22.21 -17.37
N ALA A 82 -20.09 -22.46 -18.62
CA ALA A 82 -20.49 -21.43 -19.57
C ALA A 82 -21.73 -20.65 -19.12
N ILE A 83 -22.80 -21.33 -18.68
CA ILE A 83 -24.03 -20.68 -18.21
C ILE A 83 -23.76 -19.87 -16.95
N ARG A 84 -23.01 -20.43 -16.00
CA ARG A 84 -22.61 -19.70 -14.77
C ARG A 84 -21.80 -18.44 -15.10
N LEU A 85 -20.89 -18.53 -16.07
CA LEU A 85 -20.10 -17.39 -16.53
C LEU A 85 -20.98 -16.31 -17.18
N SER A 86 -21.91 -16.68 -18.07
CA SER A 86 -22.86 -15.73 -18.67
C SER A 86 -23.73 -15.06 -17.60
N ALA A 87 -24.22 -15.82 -16.61
CA ALA A 87 -25.00 -15.27 -15.49
C ALA A 87 -24.20 -14.27 -14.65
N LEU A 88 -22.95 -14.59 -14.32
CA LEU A 88 -22.07 -13.68 -13.56
C LEU A 88 -21.68 -12.44 -14.37
N LYS A 89 -21.46 -12.55 -15.68
CA LYS A 89 -21.27 -11.39 -16.56
C LYS A 89 -22.48 -10.46 -16.52
N LEU A 90 -23.69 -11.01 -16.58
CA LEU A 90 -24.93 -10.23 -16.49
C LEU A 90 -25.05 -9.55 -15.12
N LEU A 91 -24.80 -10.28 -14.02
CA LEU A 91 -24.79 -9.72 -12.67
C LEU A 91 -23.75 -8.61 -12.52
N LYS A 92 -22.58 -8.75 -13.14
CA LYS A 92 -21.53 -7.73 -13.13
C LYS A 92 -21.98 -6.46 -13.84
N GLU A 93 -22.66 -6.55 -14.99
CA GLU A 93 -23.22 -5.35 -15.65
C GLU A 93 -24.36 -4.72 -14.84
N LEU A 94 -25.24 -5.54 -14.26
CA LEU A 94 -26.29 -5.05 -13.36
C LEU A 94 -25.73 -4.36 -12.11
N SER A 95 -24.62 -4.87 -11.56
CA SER A 95 -23.96 -4.31 -10.36
C SER A 95 -23.41 -2.90 -10.55
N ARG A 96 -23.29 -2.42 -11.80
CA ARG A 96 -22.85 -1.06 -12.12
C ARG A 96 -23.99 -0.04 -12.16
N LEU A 97 -25.24 -0.52 -12.18
CA LEU A 97 -26.43 0.31 -12.37
C LEU A 97 -27.21 0.50 -11.06
N PRO A 98 -27.88 1.65 -10.86
CA PRO A 98 -28.71 1.87 -9.69
C PRO A 98 -29.85 0.84 -9.63
N GLY A 99 -30.22 0.36 -8.45
CA GLY A 99 -31.17 -0.74 -8.27
C GLY A 99 -30.63 -2.14 -8.62
N GLY A 100 -29.57 -2.27 -9.42
CA GLY A 100 -28.94 -3.56 -9.71
C GLY A 100 -27.94 -3.98 -8.63
N SER A 101 -27.20 -3.04 -8.02
CA SER A 101 -26.16 -3.33 -7.02
C SER A 101 -26.70 -3.65 -5.61
N ALA A 102 -27.82 -3.03 -5.20
CA ALA A 102 -28.36 -3.17 -3.84
C ALA A 102 -28.76 -4.61 -3.48
N PRO A 103 -29.36 -5.43 -4.38
CA PRO A 103 -29.60 -6.84 -4.11
C PRO A 103 -28.32 -7.65 -3.86
N LEU A 104 -27.22 -7.33 -4.57
CA LEU A 104 -25.94 -8.03 -4.43
C LEU A 104 -25.25 -7.73 -3.10
N ALA A 105 -25.54 -6.59 -2.49
CA ALA A 105 -24.96 -6.14 -1.22
C ALA A 105 -25.56 -6.83 0.01
N LYS A 106 -26.65 -7.61 -0.15
CA LYS A 106 -27.26 -8.35 0.96
C LYS A 106 -26.35 -9.50 1.41
N PRO A 107 -26.27 -9.81 2.72
CA PRO A 107 -25.39 -10.88 3.23
C PRO A 107 -25.56 -12.23 2.52
N GLU A 108 -26.80 -12.59 2.17
CA GLU A 108 -27.07 -13.84 1.46
C GLU A 108 -26.57 -13.84 0.02
N ALA A 109 -26.71 -12.72 -0.69
CA ALA A 109 -26.19 -12.56 -2.03
C ALA A 109 -24.65 -12.57 -2.05
N LEU A 110 -24.01 -11.95 -1.05
CA LEU A 110 -22.56 -12.00 -0.87
C LEU A 110 -22.07 -13.44 -0.71
N ARG A 111 -22.76 -14.27 0.09
CA ARG A 111 -22.43 -15.70 0.24
C ARG A 111 -22.57 -16.47 -1.08
N ILE A 112 -23.65 -16.22 -1.83
CA ILE A 112 -23.88 -16.86 -3.14
C ILE A 112 -22.73 -16.54 -4.10
N LEU A 113 -22.28 -15.29 -4.13
CA LEU A 113 -21.15 -14.86 -4.96
C LEU A 113 -19.81 -15.46 -4.48
N LEU A 114 -19.57 -15.48 -3.16
CA LEU A 114 -18.37 -16.11 -2.58
C LEU A 114 -18.30 -17.62 -2.87
N GLN A 115 -19.44 -18.31 -2.96
CA GLN A 115 -19.49 -19.72 -3.35
C GLN A 115 -18.99 -19.96 -4.79
N GLN A 116 -18.97 -18.93 -5.63
CA GLN A 116 -18.46 -19.03 -7.00
C GLN A 116 -16.94 -18.87 -7.11
N VAL A 117 -16.27 -18.42 -6.04
CA VAL A 117 -14.83 -18.14 -6.02
C VAL A 117 -14.05 -19.43 -5.85
N ASP A 118 -13.28 -19.83 -6.86
CA ASP A 118 -12.36 -20.95 -6.79
C ASP A 118 -10.98 -20.50 -6.26
N PHE A 119 -10.26 -21.42 -5.61
CA PHE A 119 -8.97 -21.16 -4.97
C PHE A 119 -7.81 -21.81 -5.73
N PRO A 120 -6.57 -21.28 -5.62
CA PRO A 120 -5.40 -21.91 -6.21
C PRO A 120 -5.20 -23.34 -5.68
N LYS A 121 -4.68 -24.23 -6.53
CA LYS A 121 -4.49 -25.66 -6.20
C LYS A 121 -3.69 -25.84 -4.90
N GLN A 122 -4.20 -26.71 -4.03
CA GLN A 122 -3.53 -27.10 -2.80
C GLN A 122 -2.52 -28.21 -3.10
N ARG A 123 -1.23 -27.99 -2.84
CA ARG A 123 -0.22 -29.06 -2.83
C ARG A 123 -0.11 -29.60 -1.40
N VAL A 124 -0.68 -30.75 -1.12
CA VAL A 124 -0.57 -31.39 0.21
C VAL A 124 0.85 -31.97 0.38
N PRO A 125 1.63 -31.61 1.41
CA PRO A 125 2.98 -32.16 1.59
C PRO A 125 2.94 -33.63 2.01
N ARG A 126 3.83 -34.44 1.46
CA ARG A 126 4.13 -35.79 1.96
C ARG A 126 4.59 -35.72 3.42
N SER A 127 3.92 -36.44 4.31
CA SER A 127 4.47 -36.75 5.64
C SER A 127 5.62 -37.76 5.47
N PRO A 128 6.81 -37.55 6.08
CA PRO A 128 7.85 -38.56 6.05
C PRO A 128 7.38 -39.77 6.86
N ARG A 129 7.12 -40.90 6.18
CA ARG A 129 6.92 -42.19 6.84
C ARG A 129 8.10 -42.46 7.76
N SER A 130 7.85 -42.64 9.05
CA SER A 130 8.83 -43.23 9.95
C SER A 130 9.06 -44.68 9.51
N ILE A 131 10.15 -44.91 8.76
CA ILE A 131 10.65 -46.25 8.56
C ILE A 131 11.30 -46.63 9.89
N SER A 132 10.63 -47.50 10.66
CA SER A 132 11.32 -48.26 11.70
C SER A 132 12.33 -49.18 11.03
N ALA A 133 13.56 -48.70 10.86
CA ALA A 133 14.69 -49.52 10.47
C ALA A 133 15.47 -49.92 11.74
N LYS A 134 15.48 -51.23 12.00
CA LYS A 134 16.36 -51.89 12.96
C LYS A 134 17.81 -51.47 12.75
N LEU A 135 18.49 -51.22 13.86
CA LEU A 135 19.93 -51.01 14.01
C LEU A 135 20.76 -52.01 13.20
N THR A 136 21.70 -51.50 12.40
CA THR A 136 23.09 -52.00 12.33
C THR A 136 24.00 -50.83 12.02
N GLY A 137 25.07 -50.68 12.81
CA GLY A 137 25.92 -49.51 12.80
C GLY A 137 27.09 -49.58 11.83
N SER A 138 27.53 -48.42 11.36
CA SER A 138 28.93 -48.12 11.02
C SER A 138 29.06 -46.62 10.75
N GLN A 139 29.97 -45.97 11.47
CA GLN A 139 30.34 -44.57 11.32
C GLN A 139 31.10 -44.35 10.00
N ALA A 140 30.78 -43.29 9.27
CA ALA A 140 31.72 -42.56 8.41
C ALA A 140 31.20 -41.14 8.15
N ALA A 141 32.08 -40.17 8.34
CA ALA A 141 31.84 -38.74 8.18
C ALA A 141 32.08 -38.28 6.73
N SER A 142 31.21 -37.40 6.22
CA SER A 142 31.56 -36.35 5.24
C SER A 142 30.35 -35.47 4.91
N SER A 143 30.50 -34.15 5.06
CA SER A 143 29.66 -33.08 4.47
C SER A 143 29.87 -33.03 2.94
N PRO A 144 29.00 -32.39 2.09
CA PRO A 144 28.73 -30.94 2.16
C PRO A 144 27.34 -30.43 1.69
N SER A 145 27.04 -29.19 2.11
CA SER A 145 26.30 -28.10 1.44
C SER A 145 25.06 -28.36 0.54
N SER A 146 23.89 -27.92 1.00
CA SER A 146 22.95 -27.13 0.19
C SER A 146 21.90 -26.46 1.09
N SER A 147 21.89 -25.13 1.12
CA SER A 147 20.92 -24.31 1.85
C SER A 147 19.55 -24.34 1.18
N THR A 148 18.68 -25.25 1.61
CA THR A 148 17.26 -25.26 1.22
C THR A 148 16.48 -24.34 2.15
N VAL A 149 15.98 -23.24 1.59
CA VAL A 149 15.06 -22.31 2.26
C VAL A 149 13.78 -23.05 2.65
N SER A 150 13.43 -22.93 3.93
CA SER A 150 12.36 -23.64 4.62
C SER A 150 10.95 -23.26 4.11
N ASN A 151 10.39 -24.05 3.19
CA ASN A 151 9.01 -23.93 2.70
C ASN A 151 7.94 -24.59 3.59
N ASN A 152 8.29 -25.11 4.78
CA ASN A 152 7.40 -25.94 5.60
C ASN A 152 6.35 -25.16 6.42
N ALA A 153 6.33 -23.83 6.35
CA ALA A 153 5.53 -23.01 7.26
C ALA A 153 4.22 -22.44 6.66
N ALA A 154 3.95 -22.63 5.36
CA ALA A 154 2.67 -22.24 4.76
C ALA A 154 1.56 -23.29 4.95
N SER A 155 1.93 -24.55 5.17
CA SER A 155 0.97 -25.66 5.25
C SER A 155 0.15 -25.69 6.55
N TYR A 156 0.67 -25.14 7.66
CA TYR A 156 -0.11 -25.07 8.91
C TYR A 156 -1.17 -23.95 8.89
N THR A 157 -0.97 -22.91 8.08
CA THR A 157 -1.88 -21.75 7.97
C THR A 157 -3.12 -22.08 7.15
N LEU A 158 -2.95 -22.82 6.05
CA LEU A 158 -4.07 -23.19 5.15
C LEU A 158 -5.08 -24.12 5.83
N GLY A 159 -4.66 -25.04 6.72
CA GLY A 159 -5.58 -25.88 7.50
C GLY A 159 -6.41 -25.08 8.51
N SER A 160 -5.83 -24.05 9.14
CA SER A 160 -6.57 -23.11 10.00
C SER A 160 -7.55 -22.26 9.20
N ILE A 161 -7.11 -21.74 8.05
CA ILE A 161 -7.94 -20.98 7.11
C ILE A 161 -9.10 -21.83 6.59
N ALA A 162 -8.85 -23.07 6.17
CA ALA A 162 -9.88 -24.02 5.72
C ALA A 162 -10.87 -24.37 6.84
N LYS A 163 -10.41 -24.55 8.08
CA LYS A 163 -11.26 -24.82 9.25
C LYS A 163 -12.09 -23.60 9.66
N SER A 164 -11.54 -22.40 9.55
CA SER A 164 -12.24 -21.14 9.83
C SER A 164 -13.22 -20.79 8.71
N LEU A 165 -12.85 -20.96 7.44
CA LEU A 165 -13.75 -20.89 6.29
C LEU A 165 -14.89 -21.90 6.43
N ARG A 166 -14.59 -23.16 6.76
CA ARG A 166 -15.63 -24.18 6.98
C ARG A 166 -16.58 -23.78 8.11
N ARG A 167 -16.07 -23.23 9.22
CA ARG A 167 -16.91 -22.74 10.33
C ARG A 167 -17.77 -21.54 9.92
N ALA A 168 -17.21 -20.59 9.18
CA ALA A 168 -17.95 -19.44 8.64
C ALA A 168 -19.06 -19.86 7.67
N VAL A 169 -18.76 -20.81 6.78
CA VAL A 169 -19.69 -21.21 5.72
C VAL A 169 -20.73 -22.25 6.18
N ASN A 170 -20.40 -23.16 7.10
CA ASN A 170 -21.33 -24.19 7.59
C ASN A 170 -22.41 -23.68 8.56
N ARG A 171 -22.33 -22.43 9.07
CA ARG A 171 -23.42 -21.85 9.89
C ARG A 171 -24.74 -21.65 9.12
N ARG A 172 -24.74 -21.87 7.80
CA ARG A 172 -25.93 -21.89 6.92
C ARG A 172 -26.95 -23.02 7.24
N GLY A 173 -26.64 -23.96 8.13
CA GLY A 173 -27.41 -25.20 8.27
C GLY A 173 -28.48 -25.31 9.37
N SER A 174 -28.75 -24.31 10.22
CA SER A 174 -29.67 -24.51 11.37
C SER A 174 -31.15 -24.11 11.17
N GLN A 175 -31.56 -23.64 9.98
CA GLN A 175 -32.97 -23.26 9.74
C GLN A 175 -33.60 -23.93 8.51
N GLN A 176 -33.25 -25.18 8.25
CA GLN A 176 -34.09 -26.05 7.41
C GLN A 176 -34.29 -27.37 8.15
N SER A 177 -35.40 -27.41 8.90
CA SER A 177 -36.02 -28.65 9.35
C SER A 177 -36.33 -29.52 8.12
N ASP A 178 -35.77 -30.73 8.06
CA ASP A 178 -36.58 -31.95 7.96
C ASP A 178 -35.74 -33.24 8.03
N CYS A 179 -36.26 -34.16 8.83
CA CYS A 179 -35.80 -35.54 9.03
C CYS A 179 -35.54 -36.28 7.72
N ARG A 180 -34.32 -36.81 7.54
CA ARG A 180 -34.11 -38.12 6.88
C ARG A 180 -33.04 -38.92 7.60
N LEU A 181 -33.51 -39.96 8.28
CA LEU A 181 -32.72 -41.11 8.72
C LEU A 181 -32.22 -41.87 7.48
N SER A 182 -30.90 -41.98 7.31
CA SER A 182 -30.29 -43.11 6.62
C SER A 182 -28.99 -43.51 7.29
N LYS A 183 -29.00 -44.72 7.83
CA LYS A 183 -27.87 -45.47 8.40
C LYS A 183 -26.71 -45.60 7.42
N ASP A 184 -25.51 -45.41 7.97
CA ASP A 184 -24.17 -45.96 7.66
C ASP A 184 -23.88 -46.54 6.26
N LYS A 185 -22.81 -46.00 5.66
CA LYS A 185 -21.71 -46.82 5.15
C LYS A 185 -20.39 -46.07 5.25
N ASP A 186 -19.42 -46.73 5.85
CA ASP A 186 -18.07 -46.30 6.17
C ASP A 186 -17.34 -45.61 5.00
N ILE A 187 -16.72 -44.45 5.28
CA ILE A 187 -15.76 -43.77 4.39
C ILE A 187 -14.52 -43.48 5.25
N PRO A 188 -13.30 -43.80 4.76
CA PRO A 188 -12.16 -44.01 5.63
C PRO A 188 -11.67 -42.72 6.27
N SER A 189 -11.42 -42.80 7.58
CA SER A 189 -10.46 -41.94 8.27
C SER A 189 -9.14 -41.96 7.50
N SER A 190 -8.48 -40.79 7.39
CA SER A 190 -7.21 -40.57 6.71
C SER A 190 -6.04 -41.37 7.31
N ASP A 191 -6.08 -42.69 7.16
CA ASP A 191 -4.98 -43.58 7.47
C ASP A 191 -5.04 -44.83 6.57
N SER A 192 -4.62 -44.67 5.31
CA SER A 192 -4.08 -45.76 4.50
C SER A 192 -3.51 -45.19 3.20
N GLY A 193 -2.32 -45.67 2.85
CA GLY A 193 -1.44 -45.05 1.87
C GLY A 193 -1.74 -45.39 0.40
N GLY A 194 -0.93 -44.75 -0.44
CA GLY A 194 -0.89 -44.93 -1.89
C GLY A 194 -0.96 -43.55 -2.54
N GLU A 195 0.13 -43.17 -3.20
CA GLU A 195 0.28 -42.20 -4.30
C GLU A 195 -0.25 -40.75 -4.15
N ASP A 196 0.58 -39.77 -4.52
CA ASP A 196 0.19 -38.35 -4.58
C ASP A 196 -0.83 -38.17 -5.72
N TYR A 197 -2.13 -38.22 -5.40
CA TYR A 197 -3.18 -37.91 -6.37
C TYR A 197 -3.50 -36.40 -6.34
N ASP A 198 -3.42 -35.74 -7.50
CA ASP A 198 -3.90 -34.37 -7.73
C ASP A 198 -5.46 -34.40 -7.73
N LEU A 199 -6.06 -34.40 -6.54
CA LEU A 199 -7.52 -34.58 -6.35
C LEU A 199 -8.37 -33.32 -6.60
N GLY A 200 -7.75 -32.18 -6.95
CA GLY A 200 -8.44 -30.91 -7.14
C GLY A 200 -8.75 -30.60 -8.61
N ALA A 201 -9.97 -30.16 -8.92
CA ALA A 201 -10.29 -29.60 -10.22
C ALA A 201 -9.48 -28.31 -10.45
N ASP A 202 -9.04 -28.08 -11.70
CA ASP A 202 -8.41 -26.81 -12.08
C ASP A 202 -9.35 -25.63 -11.74
N PRO A 203 -8.87 -24.55 -11.10
CA PRO A 203 -9.71 -23.42 -10.74
C PRO A 203 -10.26 -22.71 -11.98
N ASP A 204 -11.57 -22.43 -12.00
CA ASP A 204 -12.22 -21.68 -13.06
C ASP A 204 -12.00 -20.17 -12.83
N TRP A 205 -10.83 -19.69 -13.27
CA TRP A 205 -10.46 -18.28 -13.13
C TRP A 205 -11.44 -17.29 -13.80
N PRO A 206 -12.01 -17.55 -15.00
CA PRO A 206 -13.03 -16.69 -15.58
C PRO A 206 -14.28 -16.50 -14.71
N ILE A 207 -14.80 -17.58 -14.12
CA ILE A 207 -15.92 -17.50 -13.17
C ILE A 207 -15.51 -16.70 -11.93
N THR A 208 -14.32 -17.01 -11.39
CA THR A 208 -13.79 -16.35 -10.19
C THR A 208 -13.60 -14.85 -10.40
N ASP A 209 -13.00 -14.42 -11.52
CA ASP A 209 -12.84 -13.01 -11.88
C ASP A 209 -14.18 -12.27 -11.92
N MET A 210 -15.19 -12.84 -12.58
CA MET A 210 -16.53 -12.22 -12.66
C MET A 210 -17.22 -12.14 -11.29
N ALA A 211 -17.14 -13.20 -10.47
CA ALA A 211 -17.69 -13.20 -9.13
C ALA A 211 -17.02 -12.14 -8.23
N LEU A 212 -15.70 -12.06 -8.27
CA LEU A 212 -14.93 -11.07 -7.52
C LEU A 212 -15.21 -9.64 -7.97
N ARG A 213 -15.44 -9.39 -9.27
CA ARG A 213 -15.88 -8.07 -9.77
C ARG A 213 -17.28 -7.71 -9.28
N CYS A 214 -18.22 -8.67 -9.24
CA CYS A 214 -19.55 -8.45 -8.67
C CYS A 214 -19.45 -8.06 -7.19
N LEU A 215 -18.65 -8.80 -6.40
CA LEU A 215 -18.41 -8.53 -4.98
C LEU A 215 -17.78 -7.14 -4.76
N ASN A 216 -16.71 -6.82 -5.48
CA ASN A 216 -16.03 -5.54 -5.36
C ASN A 216 -16.94 -4.36 -5.72
N ASN A 217 -17.77 -4.47 -6.77
CA ASN A 217 -18.75 -3.43 -7.10
C ASN A 217 -19.82 -3.27 -6.02
N ALA A 218 -20.33 -4.38 -5.48
CA ALA A 218 -21.33 -4.35 -4.41
C ALA A 218 -20.80 -3.64 -3.16
N LEU A 219 -19.57 -3.96 -2.73
CA LEU A 219 -18.93 -3.35 -1.56
C LEU A 219 -18.48 -1.90 -1.78
N PHE A 220 -18.09 -1.57 -3.02
CA PHE A 220 -17.72 -0.21 -3.39
C PHE A 220 -18.93 0.72 -3.30
N LEU A 221 -20.05 0.33 -3.91
CA LEU A 221 -21.27 1.15 -4.00
C LEU A 221 -22.12 1.12 -2.72
N ASN A 222 -22.02 0.08 -1.90
CA ASN A 222 -22.86 -0.10 -0.71
C ASN A 222 -21.98 -0.20 0.54
N GLU A 223 -21.73 0.94 1.19
CA GLU A 223 -20.85 0.99 2.35
C GLU A 223 -21.34 0.14 3.52
N ALA A 224 -22.67 0.08 3.71
CA ALA A 224 -23.33 -0.71 4.74
C ALA A 224 -23.07 -2.22 4.61
N ALA A 225 -22.63 -2.71 3.44
CA ALA A 225 -22.32 -4.13 3.22
C ALA A 225 -20.89 -4.51 3.64
N ARG A 226 -19.99 -3.54 3.86
CA ARG A 226 -18.57 -3.78 4.16
C ARG A 226 -18.38 -4.51 5.49
N LEU A 227 -19.06 -4.07 6.56
CA LEU A 227 -18.99 -4.70 7.88
C LEU A 227 -19.64 -6.10 7.92
N PRO A 228 -20.87 -6.31 7.37
CA PRO A 228 -21.42 -7.66 7.24
C PRO A 228 -20.55 -8.61 6.39
N PHE A 229 -19.89 -8.10 5.36
CA PHE A 229 -19.02 -8.91 4.51
C PHE A 229 -17.83 -9.53 5.26
N SER A 230 -17.20 -8.77 6.16
CA SER A 230 -16.07 -9.24 6.96
C SER A 230 -16.47 -10.01 8.23
N SER A 231 -17.77 -10.05 8.56
CA SER A 231 -18.30 -10.85 9.67
C SER A 231 -18.02 -12.34 9.50
N GLU A 232 -18.01 -13.07 10.62
CA GLU A 232 -17.88 -14.54 10.61
C GLU A 232 -19.03 -15.24 9.85
N ASP A 233 -20.20 -14.60 9.75
CA ASP A 233 -21.38 -15.19 9.12
C ASP A 233 -21.33 -15.16 7.58
N VAL A 234 -20.57 -14.22 6.99
CA VAL A 234 -20.37 -14.15 5.53
C VAL A 234 -18.99 -14.69 5.16
N GLY A 235 -17.97 -14.41 5.96
CA GLY A 235 -16.62 -14.94 5.77
C GLY A 235 -15.84 -14.31 4.61
N GLY A 236 -16.26 -13.15 4.11
CA GLY A 236 -15.64 -12.49 2.95
C GLY A 236 -14.14 -12.19 3.13
N GLY A 237 -13.76 -11.72 4.33
CA GLY A 237 -12.36 -11.47 4.66
C GLY A 237 -11.50 -12.74 4.68
N HIS A 238 -12.07 -13.88 5.09
CA HIS A 238 -11.36 -15.17 5.07
C HIS A 238 -11.07 -15.61 3.62
N VAL A 239 -12.05 -15.45 2.73
CA VAL A 239 -11.88 -15.73 1.30
C VAL A 239 -10.81 -14.84 0.69
N ALA A 240 -10.78 -13.55 1.03
CA ALA A 240 -9.76 -12.61 0.56
C ALA A 240 -8.34 -13.06 0.95
N VAL A 241 -8.11 -13.37 2.23
CA VAL A 241 -6.79 -13.86 2.71
C VAL A 241 -6.40 -15.19 2.03
N THR A 242 -7.37 -16.06 1.78
CA THR A 242 -7.14 -17.35 1.12
C THR A 242 -6.69 -17.18 -0.34
N LEU A 243 -7.30 -16.26 -1.09
CA LEU A 243 -6.90 -15.98 -2.48
C LEU A 243 -5.46 -15.47 -2.57
N LEU A 244 -5.01 -14.72 -1.58
CA LEU A 244 -3.66 -14.17 -1.49
C LEU A 244 -2.61 -15.17 -1.00
N SER A 245 -3.02 -16.33 -0.49
CA SER A 245 -2.12 -17.32 0.15
C SER A 245 -1.11 -17.99 -0.78
N ARG A 246 -1.41 -18.06 -2.09
CA ARG A 246 -0.56 -18.70 -3.10
C ARG A 246 -0.35 -17.79 -4.31
N PRO A 247 0.39 -16.68 -4.17
CA PRO A 247 0.49 -15.66 -5.20
C PRO A 247 1.05 -16.18 -6.53
N GLN A 248 1.97 -17.15 -6.51
CA GLN A 248 2.59 -17.70 -7.73
C GLN A 248 1.61 -18.50 -8.61
N ASP A 249 0.58 -19.10 -8.00
CA ASP A 249 -0.41 -19.94 -8.69
C ASP A 249 -1.70 -19.17 -9.01
N THR A 250 -1.78 -17.89 -8.64
CA THR A 250 -2.97 -17.05 -8.77
C THR A 250 -2.74 -15.95 -9.82
N PRO A 251 -3.68 -15.71 -10.76
CA PRO A 251 -3.54 -14.64 -11.75
C PRO A 251 -3.48 -13.24 -11.12
N ALA A 252 -2.79 -12.31 -11.79
CA ALA A 252 -2.61 -10.93 -11.30
C ALA A 252 -3.94 -10.20 -11.00
N ASP A 253 -4.92 -10.33 -11.89
CA ASP A 253 -6.25 -9.71 -11.71
C ASP A 253 -7.00 -10.28 -10.49
N ILE A 254 -6.82 -11.57 -10.21
CA ILE A 254 -7.44 -12.22 -9.05
C ILE A 254 -6.78 -11.75 -7.76
N LEU A 255 -5.45 -11.60 -7.74
CA LEU A 255 -4.74 -11.02 -6.60
C LEU A 255 -5.16 -9.58 -6.36
N PHE A 256 -5.29 -8.76 -7.41
CA PHE A 256 -5.81 -7.40 -7.33
C PHE A 256 -7.21 -7.37 -6.70
N LEU A 257 -8.14 -8.17 -7.22
CA LEU A 257 -9.51 -8.21 -6.71
C LEU A 257 -9.57 -8.75 -5.28
N GLY A 258 -8.74 -9.74 -4.94
CA GLY A 258 -8.61 -10.29 -3.59
C GLY A 258 -8.04 -9.28 -2.59
N ALA A 259 -7.00 -8.54 -2.96
CA ALA A 259 -6.42 -7.46 -2.17
C ALA A 259 -7.45 -6.36 -1.90
N ARG A 260 -8.29 -6.03 -2.89
CA ARG A 260 -9.37 -5.05 -2.71
C ARG A 260 -10.49 -5.54 -1.79
N LEU A 261 -10.83 -6.84 -1.82
CA LEU A 261 -11.75 -7.41 -0.82
C LEU A 261 -11.14 -7.38 0.59
N LEU A 262 -9.83 -7.63 0.71
CA LEU A 262 -9.13 -7.52 1.99
C LEU A 262 -9.16 -6.07 2.49
N PHE A 263 -8.88 -5.09 1.64
CA PHE A 263 -9.00 -3.67 1.94
C PHE A 263 -10.38 -3.32 2.52
N PHE A 264 -11.47 -3.73 1.85
CA PHE A 264 -12.82 -3.50 2.37
C PHE A 264 -13.09 -4.18 3.71
N SER A 265 -12.43 -5.31 3.98
CA SER A 265 -12.60 -6.07 5.23
C SER A 265 -11.84 -5.46 6.41
N THR A 266 -10.78 -4.69 6.13
CA THR A 266 -9.88 -4.06 7.12
C THR A 266 -10.18 -2.58 7.37
N LEU A 267 -11.17 -1.99 6.70
CA LEU A 267 -11.59 -0.60 6.93
C LEU A 267 -12.05 -0.37 8.36
N PHE A 268 -11.63 0.77 8.94
CA PHE A 268 -11.94 1.19 10.31
C PHE A 268 -11.55 0.14 11.36
N GLU A 269 -12.10 0.25 12.57
CA GLU A 269 -11.86 -0.70 13.66
C GLU A 269 -12.71 -1.98 13.53
N SER A 270 -12.80 -2.52 12.30
CA SER A 270 -13.47 -3.79 12.02
C SER A 270 -12.88 -4.90 12.91
N PRO A 271 -13.72 -5.72 13.60
CA PRO A 271 -13.24 -6.86 14.39
C PRO A 271 -12.41 -7.86 13.56
N PHE A 272 -12.63 -7.87 12.24
CA PHE A 272 -11.86 -8.69 11.32
C PHE A 272 -10.36 -8.37 11.34
N ASN A 273 -9.93 -7.14 11.63
CA ASN A 273 -8.49 -6.81 11.71
C ASN A 273 -7.74 -7.71 12.69
N LYS A 274 -8.32 -7.98 13.87
CA LYS A 274 -7.75 -8.90 14.85
C LYS A 274 -7.73 -10.35 14.34
N THR A 275 -8.83 -10.80 13.73
CA THR A 275 -8.90 -12.14 13.13
C THR A 275 -7.86 -12.31 12.00
N ALA A 276 -7.70 -11.29 11.16
CA ALA A 276 -6.76 -11.28 10.05
C ALA A 276 -5.32 -11.47 10.54
N VAL A 277 -4.88 -10.67 11.52
CA VAL A 277 -3.50 -10.75 12.03
C VAL A 277 -3.31 -11.99 12.91
N SER A 278 -4.12 -12.16 13.96
CA SER A 278 -3.85 -13.18 14.98
C SER A 278 -4.21 -14.59 14.53
N THR A 279 -5.32 -14.76 13.79
CA THR A 279 -5.84 -16.10 13.40
C THR A 279 -5.42 -16.52 12.00
N LEU A 280 -5.55 -15.63 11.02
CA LEU A 280 -5.28 -15.96 9.61
C LEU A 280 -3.83 -15.69 9.20
N LYS A 281 -3.04 -15.02 10.06
CA LYS A 281 -1.65 -14.62 9.78
C LYS A 281 -1.56 -13.85 8.45
N ALA A 282 -2.51 -12.95 8.23
CA ALA A 282 -2.66 -12.18 7.00
C ALA A 282 -1.39 -11.40 6.65
N VAL A 283 -0.74 -10.75 7.63
CA VAL A 283 0.51 -9.99 7.42
C VAL A 283 1.59 -10.81 6.71
N ARG A 284 1.77 -12.07 7.13
CA ARG A 284 2.74 -12.98 6.52
C ARG A 284 2.35 -13.40 5.10
N ILE A 285 1.05 -13.54 4.84
CA ILE A 285 0.51 -13.84 3.51
C ILE A 285 0.68 -12.62 2.59
N GLU A 286 0.38 -11.42 3.08
CA GLU A 286 0.61 -10.15 2.39
C GLU A 286 2.10 -10.00 2.04
N ALA A 287 2.99 -10.28 3.00
CA ALA A 287 4.44 -10.26 2.81
C ALA A 287 4.89 -11.18 1.65
N SER A 288 4.45 -12.44 1.67
CA SER A 288 4.75 -13.38 0.59
C SER A 288 4.16 -12.95 -0.76
N CYS A 289 3.01 -12.26 -0.75
CA CYS A 289 2.35 -11.77 -1.95
C CYS A 289 3.10 -10.56 -2.54
N ILE A 290 3.53 -9.60 -1.72
CA ILE A 290 4.39 -8.50 -2.16
C ILE A 290 5.69 -9.02 -2.76
N ASP A 291 6.38 -9.95 -2.09
CA ASP A 291 7.62 -10.53 -2.61
C ASP A 291 7.42 -11.18 -3.99
N ALA A 292 6.30 -11.88 -4.19
CA ALA A 292 5.97 -12.49 -5.47
C ALA A 292 5.65 -11.45 -6.54
N LEU A 293 4.90 -10.40 -6.20
CA LEU A 293 4.57 -9.29 -7.11
C LEU A 293 5.81 -8.49 -7.51
N VAL A 294 6.69 -8.15 -6.57
CA VAL A 294 7.96 -7.44 -6.85
C VAL A 294 8.84 -8.28 -7.79
N LYS A 295 8.99 -9.58 -7.51
CA LYS A 295 9.73 -10.49 -8.40
C LYS A 295 9.11 -10.57 -9.79
N ALA A 296 7.78 -10.69 -9.88
CA ALA A 296 7.06 -10.72 -11.14
C ALA A 296 7.25 -9.42 -11.96
N THR A 297 7.21 -8.26 -11.31
CA THR A 297 7.43 -6.96 -11.95
C THR A 297 8.85 -6.85 -12.51
N ILE A 298 9.86 -7.26 -11.74
CA ILE A 298 11.26 -7.26 -12.19
C ILE A 298 11.46 -8.23 -13.36
N GLU A 299 10.89 -9.43 -13.28
CA GLU A 299 10.97 -10.42 -14.35
C GLU A 299 10.31 -9.92 -15.64
N LYS A 300 9.14 -9.27 -15.54
CA LYS A 300 8.46 -8.66 -16.69
C LYS A 300 9.20 -7.46 -17.27
N ALA A 301 9.86 -6.67 -16.44
CA ALA A 301 10.71 -5.57 -16.89
C ALA A 301 11.93 -6.10 -17.66
N ALA A 302 12.52 -7.21 -17.23
CA ALA A 302 13.65 -7.84 -17.91
C ALA A 302 13.22 -8.60 -19.19
N ASN A 303 12.09 -9.32 -19.14
CA ASN A 303 11.53 -10.06 -20.26
C ASN A 303 10.01 -9.95 -20.29
N ARG A 304 9.49 -9.19 -21.25
CA ARG A 304 8.05 -8.95 -21.41
C ARG A 304 7.23 -10.24 -21.61
N ASN A 305 7.85 -11.26 -22.21
CA ASN A 305 7.24 -12.56 -22.50
C ASN A 305 7.50 -13.62 -21.42
N ALA A 306 8.04 -13.23 -20.26
CA ALA A 306 8.24 -14.15 -19.15
C ALA A 306 6.93 -14.84 -18.73
N SER A 307 7.04 -16.11 -18.35
CA SER A 307 5.92 -16.97 -17.95
C SER A 307 6.37 -18.04 -16.94
N SER A 308 7.22 -17.66 -15.99
CA SER A 308 7.76 -18.56 -14.96
C SER A 308 6.70 -19.10 -13.98
N SER A 309 5.64 -18.34 -13.78
CA SER A 309 4.50 -18.69 -12.93
C SER A 309 3.18 -18.18 -13.52
N VAL A 310 2.03 -18.59 -12.95
CA VAL A 310 0.70 -18.13 -13.38
C VAL A 310 0.58 -16.61 -13.22
N LEU A 311 1.12 -16.08 -12.12
CA LEU A 311 1.18 -14.65 -11.85
C LEU A 311 1.93 -13.90 -12.97
N VAL A 312 3.14 -14.37 -13.30
CA VAL A 312 3.97 -13.74 -14.33
C VAL A 312 3.34 -13.89 -15.71
N ALA A 313 2.81 -15.06 -16.05
CA ALA A 313 2.17 -15.27 -17.34
C ALA A 313 0.94 -14.36 -17.55
N SER A 314 0.16 -14.10 -16.50
CA SER A 314 -1.10 -13.34 -16.56
C SER A 314 -0.95 -11.83 -16.35
N GLY A 315 0.10 -11.37 -15.66
CA GLY A 315 0.23 -9.97 -15.24
C GLY A 315 0.99 -9.09 -16.22
N SER A 316 0.37 -7.98 -16.65
CA SER A 316 1.09 -6.81 -17.17
C SER A 316 1.69 -5.97 -16.05
N GLU A 317 2.67 -5.12 -16.37
CA GLU A 317 3.27 -4.18 -15.39
C GLU A 317 2.21 -3.33 -14.68
N ALA A 318 1.21 -2.82 -15.40
CA ALA A 318 0.12 -2.05 -14.83
C ALA A 318 -0.74 -2.89 -13.86
N GLN A 319 -1.09 -4.13 -14.24
CA GLN A 319 -1.87 -5.02 -13.38
C GLN A 319 -1.11 -5.43 -12.11
N LEU A 320 0.18 -5.71 -12.22
CA LEU A 320 1.04 -6.04 -11.08
C LEU A 320 1.14 -4.84 -10.12
N ASN A 321 1.34 -3.62 -10.65
CA ASN A 321 1.37 -2.40 -9.85
C ASN A 321 0.01 -2.09 -9.20
N MET A 322 -1.11 -2.35 -9.89
CA MET A 322 -2.45 -2.21 -9.30
C MET A 322 -2.69 -3.21 -8.15
N ALA A 323 -2.31 -4.47 -8.33
CA ALA A 323 -2.42 -5.50 -7.30
C ALA A 323 -1.56 -5.14 -6.07
N LEU A 324 -0.31 -4.72 -6.30
CA LEU A 324 0.60 -4.29 -5.25
C LEU A 324 0.06 -3.06 -4.51
N SER A 325 -0.47 -2.08 -5.25
CA SER A 325 -1.08 -0.88 -4.67
C SER A 325 -2.26 -1.22 -3.75
N ASP A 326 -3.22 -2.04 -4.18
CA ASP A 326 -4.39 -2.34 -3.34
C ASP A 326 -4.03 -3.24 -2.14
N LEU A 327 -3.01 -4.09 -2.26
CA LEU A 327 -2.48 -4.87 -1.14
C LEU A 327 -1.82 -3.96 -0.09
N LEU A 328 -1.04 -2.96 -0.53
CA LEU A 328 -0.41 -1.98 0.37
C LEU A 328 -1.46 -1.13 1.10
N LYS A 329 -2.57 -0.77 0.46
CA LYS A 329 -3.70 -0.09 1.13
C LYS A 329 -4.34 -0.96 2.20
N ALA A 330 -4.58 -2.24 1.89
CA ALA A 330 -5.14 -3.19 2.86
C ALA A 330 -4.21 -3.33 4.08
N HIS A 331 -2.91 -3.42 3.83
CA HIS A 331 -1.89 -3.49 4.88
C HIS A 331 -1.81 -2.19 5.70
N PHE A 332 -1.89 -1.02 5.06
CA PHE A 332 -1.93 0.27 5.75
C PHE A 332 -3.10 0.35 6.75
N ASN A 333 -4.29 -0.14 6.37
CA ASN A 333 -5.42 -0.23 7.29
C ASN A 333 -5.09 -1.13 8.51
N ILE A 334 -4.46 -2.28 8.28
CA ILE A 334 -4.05 -3.18 9.37
C ILE A 334 -3.08 -2.46 10.31
N CYS A 335 -2.05 -1.78 9.79
CA CYS A 335 -1.11 -1.00 10.59
C CYS A 335 -1.81 0.08 11.43
N LEU A 336 -2.84 0.72 10.87
CA LEU A 336 -3.55 1.81 11.54
C LEU A 336 -4.48 1.31 12.65
N TYR A 337 -5.22 0.22 12.41
CA TYR A 337 -6.33 -0.19 13.26
C TYR A 337 -6.01 -1.37 14.18
N TYR A 338 -5.19 -2.34 13.78
CA TYR A 338 -4.91 -3.51 14.59
C TYR A 338 -4.28 -3.17 15.96
N PRO A 339 -3.21 -2.36 16.03
CA PRO A 339 -2.61 -2.00 17.32
C PRO A 339 -3.59 -1.27 18.26
N ARG A 340 -4.47 -0.42 17.71
CA ARG A 340 -5.49 0.30 18.49
C ARG A 340 -6.49 -0.65 19.14
N ILE A 341 -6.92 -1.67 18.41
CA ILE A 341 -7.84 -2.70 18.91
C ILE A 341 -7.19 -3.47 20.06
N VAL A 342 -5.95 -3.95 19.87
CA VAL A 342 -5.21 -4.69 20.90
C VAL A 342 -5.03 -3.86 22.18
N GLN A 343 -4.67 -2.58 22.04
CA GLN A 343 -4.51 -1.69 23.18
C GLN A 343 -5.83 -1.39 23.90
N ALA A 344 -6.93 -1.22 23.17
CA ALA A 344 -8.25 -1.00 23.77
C ALA A 344 -8.70 -2.21 24.61
N GLU A 345 -8.49 -3.43 24.11
CA GLU A 345 -8.78 -4.67 24.84
C GLU A 345 -7.89 -4.86 26.07
N ALA A 346 -6.60 -4.51 25.97
CA ALA A 346 -5.67 -4.55 27.10
C ALA A 346 -6.11 -3.60 28.23
N LYS A 347 -6.54 -2.37 27.88
CA LYS A 347 -7.07 -1.39 28.86
C LYS A 347 -8.35 -1.87 29.53
N GLN A 348 -9.27 -2.48 28.78
CA GLN A 348 -10.51 -3.05 29.34
C GLN A 348 -10.26 -4.24 30.28
N SER A 349 -9.25 -5.05 29.98
CA SER A 349 -8.86 -6.19 30.82
C SER A 349 -8.25 -5.73 32.15
N GLN A 350 -7.53 -4.59 32.16
CA GLN A 350 -6.98 -4.00 33.38
C GLN A 350 -8.07 -3.35 34.26
N SER A 351 -9.09 -2.70 33.68
CA SER A 351 -10.16 -2.07 34.45
C SER A 351 -11.09 -3.06 35.16
N ASN A 352 -11.24 -4.28 34.64
CA ASN A 352 -12.06 -5.33 35.27
C ASN A 352 -11.29 -6.17 36.33
N GLY A 353 -9.98 -5.94 36.48
CA GLY A 353 -9.11 -6.73 37.38
C GLY A 353 -8.71 -6.06 38.70
N SER A 354 -9.10 -4.81 38.96
CA SER A 354 -8.67 -4.07 40.15
C SER A 354 -9.86 -3.60 41.00
N THR A 355 -10.19 -4.37 42.04
CA THR A 355 -10.75 -3.81 43.27
C THR A 355 -9.75 -2.79 43.84
N ALA A 356 -10.27 -1.60 44.13
CA ALA A 356 -9.63 -0.43 44.71
C ALA A 356 -8.28 -0.64 45.41
N SER A 357 -7.23 0.03 44.92
CA SER A 357 -6.30 0.74 45.79
C SER A 357 -5.88 2.05 45.15
N THR A 358 -6.18 3.11 45.89
CA THR A 358 -5.99 4.51 45.53
C THR A 358 -4.52 4.89 45.73
N SER A 359 -3.87 5.39 44.68
CA SER A 359 -2.80 6.39 44.84
C SER A 359 -2.74 7.25 43.59
N ALA A 360 -3.21 8.49 43.75
CA ALA A 360 -3.10 9.56 42.78
C ALA A 360 -1.63 9.90 42.55
N GLY A 361 -1.24 9.93 41.28
CA GLY A 361 0.00 10.52 40.78
C GLY A 361 -0.31 11.06 39.40
N GLN A 362 -0.38 12.39 39.29
CA GLN A 362 -0.64 13.12 38.07
C GLN A 362 0.43 12.78 37.02
N SER A 363 0.01 12.21 35.91
CA SER A 363 0.69 12.34 34.63
C SER A 363 -0.43 12.46 33.62
N GLU A 364 -0.63 13.69 33.13
CA GLU A 364 -1.52 13.95 32.01
C GLU A 364 -1.13 13.01 30.88
N SER A 365 -1.94 11.98 30.69
CA SER A 365 -1.79 11.01 29.63
C SER A 365 -1.94 11.75 28.31
N GLN A 366 -0.80 12.06 27.68
CA GLN A 366 -0.74 12.41 26.27
C GLN A 366 -1.59 11.37 25.53
N ARG A 367 -2.66 11.84 24.86
CA ARG A 367 -3.40 10.99 23.92
C ARG A 367 -2.34 10.43 22.96
N PRO A 368 -2.24 9.11 22.76
CA PRO A 368 -1.25 8.56 21.84
C PRO A 368 -1.45 9.22 20.48
N ILE A 369 -0.42 9.93 20.06
CA ILE A 369 -0.36 10.59 18.76
C ILE A 369 -0.40 9.47 17.71
N LEU A 370 -0.95 9.76 16.54
CA LEU A 370 -0.98 8.85 15.40
C LEU A 370 0.41 8.20 15.22
N GLY A 371 0.54 6.89 15.45
CA GLY A 371 1.76 6.13 15.16
C GLY A 371 2.63 5.64 16.34
N GLU A 372 2.30 5.91 17.61
CA GLU A 372 3.12 5.43 18.75
C GLU A 372 2.80 4.01 19.23
N SER A 373 1.86 3.36 18.57
CA SER A 373 1.23 2.12 18.97
C SER A 373 1.55 1.09 17.90
N PHE A 374 2.69 0.40 18.02
CA PHE A 374 3.12 -0.65 17.07
C PHE A 374 3.01 -2.04 17.69
N ASP A 375 2.64 -3.03 16.89
CA ASP A 375 2.56 -4.43 17.29
C ASP A 375 3.59 -5.29 16.52
N PRO A 376 4.38 -6.14 17.20
CA PRO A 376 5.44 -6.92 16.56
C PRO A 376 4.91 -7.97 15.55
N GLU A 377 3.64 -8.38 15.58
CA GLU A 377 3.07 -9.28 14.57
C GLU A 377 3.07 -8.64 13.16
N LEU A 378 3.24 -7.31 13.06
CA LEU A 378 3.33 -6.59 11.79
C LEU A 378 4.73 -6.69 11.14
N LEU A 379 5.76 -7.08 11.88
CA LEU A 379 7.16 -7.05 11.41
C LEU A 379 7.44 -7.94 10.19
N ASP A 380 6.66 -9.01 9.99
CA ASP A 380 6.80 -9.91 8.84
C ASP A 380 6.72 -9.18 7.48
N MET A 381 6.03 -8.03 7.43
CA MET A 381 5.83 -7.24 6.21
C MET A 381 6.91 -6.18 5.98
N LEU A 382 7.75 -5.90 6.97
CA LEU A 382 8.76 -4.83 6.90
C LEU A 382 9.73 -5.03 5.73
N ARG A 383 10.34 -6.21 5.62
CA ARG A 383 11.29 -6.51 4.53
C ARG A 383 10.64 -6.40 3.13
N PRO A 384 9.46 -7.00 2.87
CA PRO A 384 8.75 -6.78 1.61
C PRO A 384 8.49 -5.31 1.30
N LEU A 385 8.11 -4.47 2.27
CA LEU A 385 7.93 -3.03 2.07
C LEU A 385 9.23 -2.34 1.63
N LEU A 386 10.35 -2.66 2.28
CA LEU A 386 11.66 -2.14 1.90
C LEU A 386 12.05 -2.60 0.48
N SER A 387 11.69 -3.82 0.08
CA SER A 387 11.95 -4.34 -1.27
C SER A 387 11.21 -3.55 -2.36
N VAL A 388 9.98 -3.07 -2.09
CA VAL A 388 9.22 -2.21 -3.03
C VAL A 388 10.00 -0.93 -3.30
N ILE A 389 10.53 -0.29 -2.25
CA ILE A 389 11.29 0.96 -2.36
C ILE A 389 12.65 0.76 -3.03
N THR A 390 13.32 -0.36 -2.75
CA THR A 390 14.73 -0.57 -3.13
C THR A 390 14.91 -1.32 -4.45
N MET A 391 14.00 -2.22 -4.84
CA MET A 391 14.17 -3.10 -6.00
C MET A 391 13.43 -2.65 -7.26
N LEU A 392 12.27 -2.01 -7.13
CA LEU A 392 11.47 -1.61 -8.30
C LEU A 392 12.08 -0.39 -9.01
N PRO A 393 11.99 -0.26 -10.34
CA PRO A 393 12.47 0.93 -11.05
C PRO A 393 11.65 2.18 -10.69
N LEU A 394 12.27 3.36 -10.70
CA LEU A 394 11.51 4.61 -10.49
C LEU A 394 10.60 4.86 -11.70
N PRO A 395 9.31 5.16 -11.49
CA PRO A 395 8.43 5.52 -12.57
C PRO A 395 8.79 6.92 -13.10
N SER A 396 8.64 7.09 -14.41
CA SER A 396 8.81 8.35 -15.12
C SER A 396 7.52 8.61 -15.90
N PRO A 397 6.98 9.84 -15.91
CA PRO A 397 7.63 11.06 -15.47
C PRO A 397 7.32 11.46 -14.02
N VAL A 398 6.41 10.75 -13.35
CA VAL A 398 6.06 10.97 -11.94
C VAL A 398 6.62 9.84 -11.06
N PRO A 399 7.56 10.13 -10.13
CA PRO A 399 8.22 9.11 -9.31
C PRO A 399 7.40 8.63 -8.09
N LEU A 400 6.68 9.52 -7.40
CA LEU A 400 5.88 9.19 -6.21
C LEU A 400 4.43 8.91 -6.57
N MET A 401 4.21 7.75 -7.20
CA MET A 401 2.88 7.21 -7.50
C MET A 401 2.69 5.83 -6.86
N PRO A 402 1.46 5.34 -6.73
CA PRO A 402 1.22 3.93 -6.41
C PRO A 402 2.03 3.02 -7.35
N PRO A 403 2.75 2.02 -6.84
CA PRO A 403 2.71 1.48 -5.47
C PRO A 403 3.61 2.19 -4.43
N PHE A 404 4.57 3.02 -4.84
CA PHE A 404 5.57 3.63 -3.95
C PHE A 404 4.96 4.54 -2.88
N ALA A 405 4.01 5.38 -3.27
CA ALA A 405 3.33 6.27 -2.32
C ALA A 405 2.65 5.49 -1.18
N HIS A 406 2.00 4.36 -1.50
CA HIS A 406 1.38 3.51 -0.48
C HIS A 406 2.40 2.76 0.38
N ALA A 407 3.54 2.35 -0.18
CA ALA A 407 4.61 1.72 0.57
C ALA A 407 5.25 2.70 1.58
N ILE A 408 5.49 3.95 1.16
CA ILE A 408 5.96 5.03 2.04
C ILE A 408 4.96 5.30 3.17
N ALA A 409 3.67 5.40 2.84
CA ALA A 409 2.61 5.59 3.83
C ALA A 409 2.53 4.43 4.83
N ALA A 410 2.71 3.18 4.38
CA ALA A 410 2.78 2.02 5.27
C ALA A 410 3.99 2.09 6.19
N LEU A 411 5.18 2.41 5.66
CA LEU A 411 6.45 2.50 6.40
C LEU A 411 6.44 3.56 7.52
N LEU A 412 5.64 4.63 7.40
CA LEU A 412 5.45 5.61 8.47
C LEU A 412 4.93 5.00 9.78
N ASN A 413 4.24 3.85 9.71
CA ASN A 413 3.71 3.17 10.90
C ASN A 413 4.74 2.24 11.57
N TYR A 414 5.93 2.05 10.99
CA TYR A 414 6.96 1.15 11.53
C TYR A 414 7.99 1.89 12.40
N PRO A 415 8.43 1.33 13.54
CA PRO A 415 9.50 1.92 14.34
C PRO A 415 10.83 2.01 13.57
N VAL A 416 11.54 3.14 13.67
CA VAL A 416 12.81 3.32 12.95
C VAL A 416 13.87 2.32 13.42
N ALA A 417 13.84 1.90 14.69
CA ALA A 417 14.76 0.90 15.21
C ALA A 417 14.67 -0.44 14.46
N ASP A 418 13.47 -0.88 14.10
CA ASP A 418 13.26 -2.12 13.35
C ASP A 418 13.64 -1.95 11.87
N VAL A 419 13.30 -0.79 11.27
CA VAL A 419 13.73 -0.42 9.92
C VAL A 419 15.26 -0.44 9.82
N LYS A 420 15.95 0.18 10.78
CA LYS A 420 17.42 0.23 10.87
C LYS A 420 18.02 -1.18 10.91
N ARG A 421 17.45 -2.07 11.71
CA ARG A 421 17.93 -3.46 11.83
C ARG A 421 17.83 -4.20 10.49
N GLU A 422 16.73 -4.05 9.76
CA GLU A 422 16.57 -4.67 8.45
C GLU A 422 17.53 -4.07 7.40
N ILE A 423 17.63 -2.74 7.29
CA ILE A 423 18.50 -2.11 6.27
C ILE A 423 20.00 -2.40 6.49
N LEU A 424 20.42 -2.66 7.74
CA LEU A 424 21.80 -3.05 8.06
C LEU A 424 22.03 -4.56 7.87
N SER A 425 21.00 -5.38 8.07
CA SER A 425 21.07 -6.82 7.79
C SER A 425 21.10 -7.11 6.30
N ASP A 426 20.55 -6.21 5.48
CA ASP A 426 20.39 -6.41 4.06
C ASP A 426 21.71 -6.17 3.32
N LYS A 427 22.49 -7.24 3.15
CA LYS A 427 23.62 -7.29 2.20
C LYS A 427 23.11 -7.39 0.76
N MET A 428 22.03 -6.69 0.40
CA MET A 428 21.51 -6.71 -0.96
C MET A 428 22.53 -6.04 -1.88
N ALA A 429 23.08 -6.87 -2.78
CA ALA A 429 24.12 -6.51 -3.73
C ALA A 429 23.73 -5.25 -4.51
N SER A 430 24.62 -4.26 -4.48
CA SER A 430 24.58 -2.96 -5.14
C SER A 430 24.71 -3.04 -6.68
N SER A 431 23.90 -3.89 -7.33
CA SER A 431 24.06 -4.22 -8.76
C SER A 431 23.15 -3.42 -9.71
N GLY A 432 22.40 -2.43 -9.23
CA GLY A 432 21.58 -1.56 -10.08
C GLY A 432 22.29 -0.25 -10.40
N SER A 433 22.35 0.16 -11.66
CA SER A 433 22.66 1.53 -12.05
C SER A 433 21.57 2.46 -11.48
N LEU A 434 21.84 3.08 -10.34
CA LEU A 434 20.90 4.01 -9.69
C LEU A 434 20.88 5.34 -10.44
N SER A 435 19.71 5.95 -10.57
CA SER A 435 19.60 7.32 -11.09
C SER A 435 20.43 8.26 -10.21
N ALA A 436 21.27 9.06 -10.86
CA ALA A 436 21.92 10.20 -10.23
C ALA A 436 20.87 11.21 -9.77
N LEU A 437 21.23 12.01 -8.76
CA LEU A 437 20.42 13.16 -8.37
C LEU A 437 20.32 14.15 -9.54
N THR A 438 19.21 14.89 -9.57
CA THR A 438 18.84 15.82 -10.64
C THR A 438 19.71 17.08 -10.70
N ALA A 439 20.41 17.38 -9.60
CA ALA A 439 21.38 18.48 -9.51
C ALA A 439 22.63 18.01 -8.74
N PRO A 440 23.81 18.59 -9.01
CA PRO A 440 25.02 18.28 -8.28
C PRO A 440 24.89 18.71 -6.81
N ILE A 441 25.39 17.86 -5.92
CA ILE A 441 25.51 18.09 -4.47
C ILE A 441 26.99 18.22 -4.11
N SER A 442 27.31 18.59 -2.86
CA SER A 442 28.72 18.74 -2.45
C SER A 442 29.50 17.43 -2.56
N PRO A 443 30.84 17.48 -2.69
CA PRO A 443 31.69 16.29 -2.66
C PRO A 443 31.45 15.42 -1.41
N LEU A 444 31.38 16.01 -0.21
CA LEU A 444 31.12 15.25 1.02
C LEU A 444 29.72 14.63 1.02
N SER A 445 28.69 15.36 0.58
CA SER A 445 27.35 14.80 0.43
C SER A 445 27.32 13.63 -0.57
N THR A 446 28.10 13.71 -1.64
CA THR A 446 28.20 12.66 -2.66
C THR A 446 28.81 11.39 -2.09
N GLU A 447 29.92 11.52 -1.35
CA GLU A 447 30.58 10.40 -0.67
C GLU A 447 29.65 9.79 0.39
N ALA A 448 29.02 10.62 1.22
CA ALA A 448 28.05 10.18 2.21
C ALA A 448 26.88 9.41 1.57
N LEU A 449 26.31 9.92 0.48
CA LEU A 449 25.21 9.27 -0.24
C LEU A 449 25.64 7.96 -0.92
N GLN A 450 26.89 7.85 -1.36
CA GLN A 450 27.44 6.61 -1.91
C GLN A 450 27.64 5.54 -0.83
N SER A 451 28.05 5.94 0.37
CA SER A 451 28.22 5.05 1.53
C SER A 451 26.91 4.66 2.24
N ALA A 452 25.84 5.42 2.01
CA ALA A 452 24.55 5.23 2.65
C ALA A 452 23.86 3.90 2.26
N PRO A 453 23.07 3.29 3.16
CA PRO A 453 22.22 2.15 2.82
C PRO A 453 21.30 2.46 1.64
N LEU A 454 21.06 1.47 0.78
CA LEU A 454 20.26 1.63 -0.45
C LEU A 454 18.89 2.23 -0.17
N TYR A 455 18.25 1.84 0.92
CA TYR A 455 16.98 2.40 1.37
C TYR A 455 17.03 3.93 1.53
N ILE A 456 18.00 4.45 2.30
CA ILE A 456 18.16 5.89 2.54
C ILE A 456 18.45 6.62 1.23
N LYS A 457 19.38 6.09 0.43
CA LYS A 457 19.70 6.63 -0.90
C LYS A 457 18.45 6.75 -1.78
N ARG A 458 17.61 5.70 -1.81
CA ARG A 458 16.38 5.67 -2.59
C ARG A 458 15.34 6.67 -2.10
N LEU A 459 15.15 6.83 -0.79
CA LEU A 459 14.24 7.85 -0.25
C LEU A 459 14.67 9.26 -0.66
N ILE A 460 15.97 9.56 -0.59
CA ILE A 460 16.51 10.85 -1.04
C ILE A 460 16.30 11.02 -2.54
N THR A 461 16.54 9.99 -3.36
CA THR A 461 16.26 10.05 -4.80
C THR A 461 14.77 10.26 -5.10
N PHE A 462 13.86 9.64 -4.35
CA PHE A 462 12.41 9.89 -4.50
C PHE A 462 12.06 11.34 -4.18
N ALA A 463 12.56 11.88 -3.07
CA ALA A 463 12.37 13.28 -2.72
C ALA A 463 12.95 14.20 -3.80
N ASP A 464 14.20 13.96 -4.23
CA ASP A 464 14.89 14.75 -5.25
C ASP A 464 14.13 14.81 -6.56
N VAL A 465 13.80 13.66 -7.17
CA VAL A 465 13.16 13.61 -8.48
C VAL A 465 11.74 14.20 -8.42
N THR A 466 11.02 14.02 -7.30
CA THR A 466 9.68 14.61 -7.14
C THR A 466 9.77 16.12 -6.99
N LEU A 467 10.63 16.62 -6.11
CA LEU A 467 10.84 18.06 -5.93
C LEU A 467 11.37 18.69 -7.22
N ALA A 468 12.26 18.02 -7.96
CA ALA A 468 12.75 18.50 -9.24
C ALA A 468 11.62 18.62 -10.27
N ARG A 469 10.73 17.62 -10.34
CA ARG A 469 9.62 17.64 -11.29
C ARG A 469 8.76 18.89 -11.11
N TYR A 470 8.47 19.29 -9.87
CA TYR A 470 7.53 20.37 -9.59
C TYR A 470 8.20 21.72 -9.32
N PHE A 471 9.46 21.76 -8.89
CA PHE A 471 10.15 22.99 -8.44
C PHE A 471 11.46 23.30 -9.19
N ALA A 472 11.74 22.66 -10.33
CA ALA A 472 12.97 22.89 -11.09
C ALA A 472 12.86 23.85 -12.28
N SER A 473 11.66 24.32 -12.69
CA SER A 473 11.53 25.12 -13.91
C SER A 473 12.09 26.53 -13.69
N ALA A 474 13.38 26.71 -13.90
CA ALA A 474 14.00 28.01 -13.80
C ALA A 474 13.47 28.93 -14.90
N ALA A 475 12.88 30.07 -14.51
CA ALA A 475 12.80 31.20 -15.42
C ALA A 475 14.23 31.70 -15.65
N THR A 476 14.61 31.91 -16.91
CA THR A 476 15.83 32.65 -17.23
C THR A 476 15.52 34.13 -17.05
N ASN A 477 16.15 34.76 -16.06
CA ASN A 477 16.12 36.22 -15.95
C ASN A 477 16.93 36.86 -17.09
N ASP A 478 16.71 38.16 -17.34
CA ASP A 478 17.45 38.96 -18.33
C ASP A 478 18.98 38.89 -18.17
N ASP A 479 19.46 38.69 -16.93
CA ASP A 479 20.88 38.55 -16.60
C ASP A 479 21.48 37.15 -16.88
N GLY A 480 20.71 36.24 -17.49
CA GLY A 480 21.14 34.86 -17.76
C GLY A 480 21.25 33.95 -16.52
N ARG A 481 20.97 34.47 -15.32
CA ARG A 481 20.95 33.70 -14.07
C ARG A 481 19.64 32.91 -13.95
N ARG A 482 19.73 31.61 -13.67
CA ARG A 482 18.57 30.73 -13.45
C ARG A 482 17.96 31.03 -12.09
N VAL A 483 16.76 31.61 -12.06
CA VAL A 483 15.99 31.76 -10.82
C VAL A 483 15.06 30.55 -10.70
N PRO A 484 15.13 29.79 -9.59
CA PRO A 484 14.21 28.67 -9.39
C PRO A 484 12.75 29.12 -9.43
N GLU A 485 11.88 28.25 -9.93
CA GLU A 485 10.44 28.50 -9.89
C GLU A 485 9.97 28.72 -8.45
N ASP A 486 9.10 29.72 -8.25
CA ASP A 486 8.39 29.88 -6.99
C ASP A 486 7.51 28.65 -6.75
N VAL A 487 7.64 28.05 -5.56
CA VAL A 487 6.89 26.86 -5.12
C VAL A 487 5.38 27.11 -5.10
N ASP A 488 4.96 28.37 -4.93
CA ASP A 488 3.56 28.80 -4.91
C ASP A 488 3.05 29.28 -6.28
N ALA A 489 3.86 29.18 -7.34
CA ALA A 489 3.46 29.57 -8.68
C ALA A 489 2.25 28.75 -9.18
N LYS A 490 1.35 29.42 -9.90
CA LYS A 490 0.17 28.77 -10.51
C LYS A 490 0.56 27.63 -11.46
N ALA A 491 1.71 27.74 -12.13
CA ALA A 491 2.24 26.73 -13.04
C ALA A 491 2.55 25.41 -12.33
N VAL A 492 3.07 25.45 -11.10
CA VAL A 492 3.32 24.26 -10.26
C VAL A 492 2.02 23.49 -10.02
N LYS A 493 0.96 24.17 -9.59
CA LYS A 493 -0.36 23.57 -9.36
C LYS A 493 -0.97 23.02 -10.64
N GLN A 494 -0.86 23.74 -11.75
CA GLN A 494 -1.33 23.28 -13.06
C GLN A 494 -0.60 22.02 -13.51
N LYS A 495 0.72 21.95 -13.31
CA LYS A 495 1.54 20.78 -13.64
C LYS A 495 1.16 19.55 -12.79
N ALA A 496 0.98 19.74 -11.49
CA ALA A 496 0.52 18.67 -10.60
C ALA A 496 -0.88 18.17 -10.97
N SER A 497 -1.81 19.07 -11.28
CA SER A 497 -3.15 18.71 -11.75
C SER A 497 -3.14 17.99 -13.10
N ALA A 498 -2.25 18.38 -14.02
CA ALA A 498 -2.08 17.69 -15.30
C ALA A 498 -1.55 16.26 -15.14
N ASP A 499 -0.72 16.02 -14.12
CA ASP A 499 -0.27 14.69 -13.73
C ASP A 499 -1.32 13.91 -12.91
N GLY A 500 -2.43 14.54 -12.52
CA GLY A 500 -3.48 13.95 -11.70
C GLY A 500 -3.11 13.77 -10.23
N ILE A 501 -2.26 14.66 -9.69
CA ILE A 501 -1.62 14.52 -8.38
C ILE A 501 -1.94 15.71 -7.49
N ASP A 502 -2.22 15.41 -6.23
CA ASP A 502 -2.21 16.40 -5.15
C ASP A 502 -0.83 16.43 -4.49
N LEU A 503 -0.15 17.58 -4.56
CA LEU A 503 1.19 17.75 -4.01
C LEU A 503 1.20 17.68 -2.48
N GLU A 504 0.14 18.11 -1.79
CA GLU A 504 0.09 18.01 -0.33
C GLU A 504 0.10 16.55 0.11
N ASP A 505 -0.75 15.73 -0.50
CA ASP A 505 -0.87 14.30 -0.17
C ASP A 505 0.34 13.47 -0.64
N THR A 506 1.05 13.92 -1.67
CA THR A 506 2.15 13.17 -2.28
C THR A 506 3.50 13.47 -1.62
N LEU A 507 3.79 14.74 -1.32
CA LEU A 507 5.08 15.15 -0.74
C LEU A 507 5.15 14.93 0.77
N GLU A 508 4.05 15.13 1.50
CA GLU A 508 4.07 15.05 2.96
C GLU A 508 4.54 13.68 3.48
N PRO A 509 4.06 12.51 2.99
CA PRO A 509 4.45 11.22 3.56
C PRO A 509 5.96 10.92 3.44
N ILE A 510 6.61 11.31 2.34
CA ILE A 510 8.05 11.07 2.16
C ILE A 510 8.88 12.00 3.06
N LEU A 511 8.46 13.26 3.22
CA LEU A 511 9.13 14.22 4.10
C LEU A 511 8.98 13.80 5.57
N LEU A 512 7.79 13.38 5.97
CA LEU A 512 7.54 12.83 7.31
C LEU A 512 8.37 11.57 7.58
N LEU A 513 8.56 10.71 6.57
CA LEU A 513 9.36 9.49 6.73
C LEU A 513 10.85 9.80 6.93
N LEU A 514 11.39 10.76 6.17
CA LEU A 514 12.75 11.27 6.36
C LEU A 514 12.90 11.93 7.73
N ARG A 515 11.92 12.77 8.12
CA ARG A 515 11.88 13.46 9.42
C ARG A 515 11.85 12.46 10.57
N LYS A 516 10.97 11.46 10.50
CA LYS A 516 10.86 10.37 11.48
C LYS A 516 12.17 9.60 11.60
N THR A 517 12.82 9.30 10.47
CA THR A 517 14.13 8.63 10.44
C THR A 517 15.21 9.42 11.17
N ALA A 518 15.25 10.74 11.00
CA ALA A 518 16.19 11.62 11.70
C ALA A 518 15.83 11.84 13.19
N ALA A 519 14.54 11.87 13.52
CA ALA A 519 14.08 12.13 14.88
C ALA A 519 14.25 10.92 15.82
N GLU A 520 14.07 9.69 15.33
CA GLU A 520 14.08 8.49 16.17
C GLU A 520 15.45 7.79 16.29
N ASP A 521 16.42 8.05 15.39
CA ASP A 521 17.74 7.40 15.42
C ASP A 521 18.89 8.35 15.13
N ASP A 522 19.81 8.48 16.09
CA ASP A 522 20.95 9.40 16.02
C ASP A 522 21.93 9.07 14.87
N THR A 523 22.15 7.78 14.59
CA THR A 523 23.11 7.38 13.55
C THR A 523 22.58 7.67 12.15
N LEU A 524 21.29 7.43 11.93
CA LEU A 524 20.62 7.76 10.68
C LEU A 524 20.43 9.27 10.55
N ARG A 525 20.22 9.99 11.66
CA ARG A 525 20.24 11.46 11.68
C ARG A 525 21.57 12.01 11.20
N SER A 526 22.70 11.57 11.78
CA SER A 526 24.03 12.03 11.36
C SER A 526 24.31 11.69 9.89
N LEU A 527 23.89 10.51 9.42
CA LEU A 527 23.99 10.15 8.01
C LEU A 527 23.17 11.09 7.12
N LEU A 528 21.89 11.32 7.43
CA LEU A 528 21.04 12.24 6.67
C LEU A 528 21.57 13.68 6.70
N ALA A 529 22.07 14.14 7.84
CA ALA A 529 22.68 15.45 7.99
C ALA A 529 23.95 15.58 7.13
N SER A 530 24.82 14.56 7.12
CA SER A 530 26.01 14.56 6.25
C SER A 530 25.70 14.61 4.76
N ILE A 531 24.49 14.21 4.35
CA ILE A 531 24.04 14.27 2.96
C ILE A 531 23.34 15.60 2.65
N LEU A 532 22.40 16.02 3.50
CA LEU A 532 21.52 17.17 3.23
C LEU A 532 22.04 18.51 3.77
N LEU A 533 22.86 18.50 4.82
CA LEU A 533 23.46 19.67 5.46
C LEU A 533 24.97 19.44 5.65
N PRO A 534 25.73 19.30 4.55
CA PRO A 534 27.15 18.98 4.64
C PRO A 534 27.96 20.17 5.17
N THR A 535 29.14 19.90 5.70
CA THR A 535 30.03 20.95 6.23
C THR A 535 30.72 21.76 5.12
N ASP A 536 30.85 21.20 3.92
CA ASP A 536 31.39 21.86 2.71
C ASP A 536 30.27 22.51 1.87
N LEU A 537 29.20 22.95 2.53
CA LEU A 537 28.08 23.60 1.86
C LEU A 537 28.53 24.87 1.14
N ASP A 538 28.37 24.91 -0.18
CA ASP A 538 28.64 26.10 -0.98
C ASP A 538 27.66 27.24 -0.63
N ARG A 539 28.14 28.28 0.05
CA ARG A 539 27.38 29.46 0.47
C ARG A 539 27.57 30.66 -0.48
N SER A 540 28.08 30.45 -1.70
CA SER A 540 28.19 31.51 -2.72
C SER A 540 26.85 31.96 -3.30
N LEU A 541 25.81 31.13 -3.13
CA LEU A 541 24.43 31.40 -3.53
C LEU A 541 23.54 31.15 -2.32
N ALA A 542 22.51 32.00 -2.14
CA ALA A 542 21.46 31.75 -1.17
C ALA A 542 20.90 30.33 -1.33
N LEU A 543 20.64 29.69 -0.19
CA LEU A 543 20.22 28.29 -0.17
C LEU A 543 18.90 28.08 -0.91
N ASP A 544 17.98 29.04 -0.82
CA ASP A 544 16.71 29.05 -1.54
C ASP A 544 16.90 29.17 -3.08
N ARG A 545 18.05 29.62 -3.58
CA ARG A 545 18.36 29.67 -5.02
C ARG A 545 18.98 28.38 -5.55
N ARG A 546 19.41 27.46 -4.68
CA ARG A 546 20.03 26.20 -5.09
C ARG A 546 19.04 25.26 -5.75
N LEU A 547 19.48 24.53 -6.77
CA LEU A 547 18.64 23.58 -7.50
C LEU A 547 18.69 22.17 -6.94
N ASP A 548 19.47 21.91 -5.89
CA ASP A 548 19.56 20.61 -5.23
C ASP A 548 18.40 20.35 -4.26
N VAL A 549 18.40 19.17 -3.63
CA VAL A 549 17.37 18.75 -2.69
C VAL A 549 17.25 19.74 -1.53
N LEU A 550 18.40 20.17 -0.96
CA LEU A 550 18.41 21.13 0.14
C LEU A 550 17.75 22.45 -0.26
N GLY A 551 18.14 23.04 -1.38
CA GLY A 551 17.55 24.31 -1.81
C GLY A 551 16.06 24.22 -2.10
N ARG A 552 15.61 23.10 -2.66
CA ARG A 552 14.17 22.84 -2.83
C ARG A 552 13.42 22.68 -1.51
N LEU A 553 14.02 22.04 -0.50
CA LEU A 553 13.43 21.90 0.84
C LEU A 553 13.33 23.27 1.54
N VAL A 554 14.38 24.08 1.43
CA VAL A 554 14.42 25.44 2.00
C VAL A 554 13.35 26.33 1.34
N ARG A 555 13.20 26.28 0.01
CA ARG A 555 12.10 26.98 -0.69
C ARG A 555 10.74 26.48 -0.25
N LEU A 556 10.55 25.16 -0.16
CA LEU A 556 9.28 24.54 0.21
C LEU A 556 8.84 24.94 1.62
N MET A 557 9.78 25.11 2.55
CA MET A 557 9.50 25.53 3.93
C MET A 557 8.81 26.90 4.00
N SER A 558 9.05 27.78 3.03
CA SER A 558 8.43 29.11 2.94
C SER A 558 7.12 29.14 2.15
N SER A 559 6.63 27.99 1.66
CA SER A 559 5.40 27.91 0.87
C SER A 559 4.17 28.24 1.73
N VAL A 560 3.32 29.12 1.21
CA VAL A 560 2.00 29.41 1.80
C VAL A 560 0.89 28.56 1.19
N THR A 561 1.08 28.00 0.00
CA THR A 561 0.04 27.20 -0.66
C THR A 561 0.14 25.70 -0.40
N LEU A 562 1.31 25.19 -0.01
CA LEU A 562 1.58 23.80 0.33
C LEU A 562 1.92 23.69 1.82
N SER A 563 0.98 24.09 2.67
CA SER A 563 1.17 24.24 4.12
C SER A 563 1.65 22.96 4.83
N ARG A 564 1.11 21.80 4.44
CA ARG A 564 1.47 20.50 5.01
C ARG A 564 2.91 20.09 4.64
N PRO A 565 3.29 20.03 3.33
CA PRO A 565 4.67 19.80 2.94
C PRO A 565 5.67 20.85 3.45
N ALA A 566 5.26 22.12 3.54
CA ALA A 566 6.11 23.20 4.07
C ALA A 566 6.48 22.94 5.54
N CYS A 567 5.48 22.61 6.37
CA CYS A 567 5.70 22.24 7.76
C CYS A 567 6.60 20.99 7.86
N ALA A 568 6.29 19.94 7.10
CA ALA A 568 7.09 18.71 7.10
C ALA A 568 8.56 18.93 6.64
N SER A 569 8.79 19.85 5.70
CA SER A 569 10.13 20.26 5.27
C SER A 569 10.91 20.94 6.40
N GLY A 570 10.29 21.91 7.08
CA GLY A 570 10.91 22.59 8.23
C GLY A 570 11.17 21.64 9.40
N GLU A 571 10.23 20.76 9.72
CA GLU A 571 10.40 19.74 10.78
C GLU A 571 11.51 18.74 10.43
N LEU A 572 11.67 18.37 9.15
CA LEU A 572 12.78 17.54 8.70
C LEU A 572 14.11 18.26 8.96
N LEU A 573 14.27 19.49 8.48
CA LEU A 573 15.50 20.26 8.64
C LEU A 573 15.85 20.51 10.12
N LEU A 574 14.84 20.80 10.95
CA LEU A 574 15.01 20.93 12.40
C LEU A 574 15.43 19.60 13.05
N SER A 575 14.84 18.48 12.61
CA SER A 575 15.20 17.15 13.12
C SER A 575 16.62 16.75 12.73
N LEU A 576 17.13 17.17 11.57
CA LEU A 576 18.54 17.00 11.20
C LEU A 576 19.47 17.79 12.14
N CYS A 577 19.02 18.95 12.63
CA CYS A 577 19.71 19.81 13.59
C CYS A 577 19.43 19.43 15.05
N ASN A 578 19.16 18.15 15.33
CA ASN A 578 18.92 17.64 16.68
C ASN A 578 17.74 18.32 17.43
N GLY A 579 16.77 18.87 16.70
CA GLY A 579 15.65 19.62 17.30
C GLY A 579 16.04 21.01 17.79
N ASP A 580 17.27 21.48 17.55
CA ASP A 580 17.78 22.75 18.01
C ASP A 580 17.65 23.83 16.93
N ALA A 581 16.78 24.81 17.20
CA ALA A 581 16.55 25.93 16.31
C ALA A 581 17.81 26.79 16.08
N LYS A 582 18.72 26.88 17.07
CA LYS A 582 19.97 27.63 16.89
C LYS A 582 20.88 26.97 15.87
N GLN A 583 21.10 25.66 16.00
CA GLN A 583 21.87 24.88 15.04
C GLN A 583 21.25 24.95 13.64
N MET A 584 19.92 24.94 13.53
CA MET A 584 19.23 25.13 12.25
C MET A 584 19.53 26.50 11.64
N THR A 585 19.46 27.58 12.43
CA THR A 585 19.75 28.95 11.95
C THR A 585 21.23 29.14 11.61
N GLU A 586 22.15 28.50 12.31
CA GLU A 586 23.60 28.51 11.99
C GLU A 586 23.89 27.73 10.70
N ALA A 587 23.19 26.62 10.47
CA ALA A 587 23.36 25.82 9.27
C ALA A 587 22.77 26.50 8.03
N ILE A 588 21.55 27.04 8.12
CA ILE A 588 20.75 27.49 6.96
C ILE A 588 20.69 29.02 6.82
N GLY A 589 20.84 29.76 7.93
CA GLY A 589 20.53 31.19 8.02
C GLY A 589 19.16 31.43 8.67
N TYR A 590 19.05 32.53 9.43
CA TYR A 590 17.79 32.88 10.12
C TYR A 590 16.65 33.25 9.15
N GLY A 591 16.94 33.99 8.08
CA GLY A 591 15.96 34.49 7.12
C GLY A 591 15.06 33.40 6.54
N PRO A 592 15.63 32.34 5.93
CA PRO A 592 14.85 31.22 5.42
C PRO A 592 14.05 30.50 6.51
N CYS A 593 14.57 30.40 7.73
CA CYS A 593 13.93 29.68 8.83
C CYS A 593 12.85 30.48 9.57
N ALA A 594 12.85 31.81 9.46
CA ALA A 594 12.08 32.71 10.32
C ALA A 594 10.57 32.40 10.32
N GLY A 595 9.98 32.20 9.13
CA GLY A 595 8.55 31.89 9.01
C GLY A 595 8.16 30.57 9.70
N PHE A 596 8.98 29.53 9.50
CA PHE A 596 8.77 28.23 10.15
C PHE A 596 8.95 28.32 11.68
N LEU A 597 10.03 28.94 12.16
CA LEU A 597 10.33 29.08 13.59
C LEU A 597 9.27 29.92 14.32
N MET A 598 8.70 30.93 13.66
CA MET A 598 7.59 31.70 14.21
C MET A 598 6.34 30.86 14.37
N ASN A 599 6.01 30.04 13.38
CA ASN A 599 4.84 29.15 13.40
C ASN A 599 4.98 28.01 14.42
N THR A 600 6.19 27.52 14.69
CA THR A 600 6.44 26.45 15.68
C THR A 600 6.70 26.95 17.10
N GLY A 601 6.68 28.26 17.33
CA GLY A 601 6.95 28.85 18.65
C GLY A 601 8.43 28.84 19.06
N LEU A 602 9.35 28.68 18.11
CA LEU A 602 10.81 28.63 18.29
C LEU A 602 11.50 29.93 17.85
N ALA A 603 10.77 31.05 17.78
CA ALA A 603 11.26 32.36 17.33
C ALA A 603 12.38 32.97 18.20
N SER A 604 12.68 32.39 19.37
CA SER A 604 13.77 32.83 20.25
C SER A 604 15.18 32.48 19.74
N ALA A 605 15.28 31.68 18.67
CA ALA A 605 16.54 31.36 17.97
C ALA A 605 17.02 32.53 17.09
N LEU A 606 17.08 33.73 17.66
CA LEU A 606 17.76 34.85 17.02
C LEU A 606 19.27 34.59 16.99
N PRO A 607 19.97 34.93 15.90
CA PRO A 607 21.41 34.76 15.82
C PRO A 607 22.09 35.53 16.94
N SER A 608 22.81 34.80 17.79
CA SER A 608 23.59 35.38 18.89
C SER A 608 24.86 35.96 18.27
N GLY A 609 24.86 37.27 18.01
CA GLY A 609 25.79 37.95 17.10
C GLY A 609 27.25 37.50 17.14
N ALA A 610 27.68 36.85 16.05
CA ALA A 610 28.98 36.92 15.40
C ALA A 610 28.87 36.18 14.06
N ALA A 611 29.39 36.74 12.96
CA ALA A 611 29.48 36.02 11.69
C ALA A 611 30.41 34.81 11.90
N ALA A 612 29.89 33.60 11.71
CA ALA A 612 30.69 32.39 11.83
C ALA A 612 31.65 32.31 10.64
N THR A 613 32.92 32.02 10.90
CA THR A 613 33.88 31.76 9.83
C THR A 613 33.78 30.30 9.40
N ASP A 614 33.62 30.06 8.11
CA ASP A 614 33.58 28.69 7.58
C ASP A 614 34.98 28.03 7.59
N SER A 615 35.04 26.76 7.20
CA SER A 615 36.29 26.00 7.07
C SER A 615 37.29 26.59 6.05
N ASN A 616 36.82 27.46 5.15
CA ASN A 616 37.62 28.14 4.14
C ASN A 616 38.03 29.56 4.56
N GLY A 617 37.71 30.00 5.78
CA GLY A 617 38.08 31.31 6.29
C GLY A 617 37.16 32.45 5.84
N ARG A 618 36.04 32.19 5.15
CA ARG A 618 35.06 33.22 4.75
C ARG A 618 33.99 33.38 5.84
N MET A 619 33.65 34.63 6.13
CA MET A 619 32.58 34.96 7.08
C MET A 619 31.22 34.64 6.46
N VAL A 620 30.35 33.99 7.24
CA VAL A 620 28.98 33.64 6.87
C VAL A 620 28.03 34.59 7.57
N ASP A 621 27.14 35.23 6.80
CA ASP A 621 26.10 36.07 7.35
C ASP A 621 25.06 35.20 8.09
N PRO A 622 24.85 35.42 9.40
CA PRO A 622 23.91 34.62 10.19
C PRO A 622 22.43 34.83 9.80
N ILE A 623 22.11 35.92 9.08
CA ILE A 623 20.75 36.20 8.60
C ILE A 623 20.49 35.45 7.30
N THR A 624 21.30 35.66 6.28
CA THR A 624 21.08 35.09 4.94
C THR A 624 21.63 33.68 4.78
N GLY A 625 22.63 33.29 5.58
CA GLY A 625 23.36 32.04 5.43
C GLY A 625 24.38 32.04 4.28
N GLU A 626 24.53 33.16 3.57
CA GLU A 626 25.47 33.36 2.47
C GLU A 626 26.87 33.76 2.98
N TYR A 627 27.89 33.64 2.12
CA TYR A 627 29.16 34.31 2.38
C TYR A 627 28.99 35.82 2.36
N GLU A 628 29.62 36.51 3.32
CA GLU A 628 29.74 37.95 3.22
C GLU A 628 30.49 38.31 1.92
N PRO A 629 29.96 39.24 1.11
CA PRO A 629 30.62 39.62 -0.12
C PRO A 629 32.00 40.22 0.22
N THR A 630 33.02 39.72 -0.48
CA THR A 630 34.39 40.19 -0.33
C THR A 630 34.50 41.66 -0.70
N GLU A 631 35.53 42.36 -0.22
CA GLU A 631 35.72 43.79 -0.56
C GLU A 631 35.79 44.02 -2.09
N GLU A 632 36.31 43.05 -2.83
CA GLU A 632 36.35 43.05 -4.30
C GLU A 632 34.95 42.90 -4.94
N GLU A 633 34.11 42.01 -4.41
CA GLU A 633 32.71 41.82 -4.84
C GLU A 633 31.86 43.05 -4.47
N LYS A 634 32.04 43.60 -3.27
CA LYS A 634 31.41 44.87 -2.83
C LYS A 634 31.84 46.04 -3.72
N ALA A 635 33.10 46.08 -4.19
CA ALA A 635 33.59 47.12 -5.09
C ALA A 635 33.12 46.96 -6.56
N MET A 636 32.67 45.76 -6.95
CA MET A 636 32.03 45.51 -8.24
C MET A 636 30.52 45.77 -8.23
N ASP A 637 29.90 45.84 -7.05
CA ASP A 637 28.47 46.07 -6.90
C ASP A 637 28.09 47.46 -7.43
N GLU A 638 27.10 47.51 -8.34
CA GLU A 638 26.75 48.70 -9.11
C GLU A 638 26.27 49.84 -8.20
N ILE A 639 25.61 49.49 -7.10
CA ILE A 639 25.19 50.40 -6.02
C ILE A 639 26.39 51.10 -5.35
N ASN A 640 27.56 50.45 -5.26
CA ASN A 640 28.75 51.09 -4.70
C ASN A 640 29.52 51.95 -5.71
N ARG A 641 29.13 51.91 -6.99
CA ARG A 641 29.59 52.86 -8.02
C ARG A 641 28.63 54.03 -8.24
N MET A 642 27.39 53.93 -7.76
CA MET A 642 26.42 55.03 -7.80
C MET A 642 26.72 56.08 -6.73
N THR A 643 26.62 57.34 -7.14
CA THR A 643 26.72 58.49 -6.23
C THR A 643 25.53 58.55 -5.27
N GLU A 644 25.70 59.22 -4.11
CA GLU A 644 24.64 59.36 -3.09
C GLU A 644 23.32 59.90 -3.68
N GLU A 645 23.45 60.82 -4.65
CA GLU A 645 22.34 61.48 -5.35
C GLU A 645 21.57 60.53 -6.27
N GLU A 646 22.24 59.56 -6.90
CA GLU A 646 21.61 58.53 -7.73
C GLU A 646 20.89 57.48 -6.88
N LYS A 647 21.43 57.16 -5.70
CA LYS A 647 20.79 56.28 -4.72
C LYS A 647 19.50 56.89 -4.17
N GLU A 648 19.51 58.20 -3.86
CA GLU A 648 18.31 58.91 -3.44
C GLU A 648 17.26 58.96 -4.55
N ALA A 649 17.65 59.18 -5.81
CA ALA A 649 16.74 59.20 -6.95
C ALA A 649 16.10 57.82 -7.24
N GLU A 650 16.86 56.73 -7.10
CA GLU A 650 16.33 55.37 -7.26
C GLU A 650 15.40 54.97 -6.09
N ALA A 651 15.74 55.39 -4.87
CA ALA A 651 14.89 55.20 -3.69
C ALA A 651 13.57 55.98 -3.80
N GLU A 652 13.59 57.23 -4.27
CA GLU A 652 12.37 57.99 -4.54
C GLU A 652 11.51 57.33 -5.63
N ARG A 653 12.15 56.79 -6.67
CA ARG A 653 11.47 56.05 -7.75
C ARG A 653 10.87 54.71 -7.32
N LEU A 654 11.46 54.04 -6.32
CA LEU A 654 10.91 52.80 -5.73
C LEU A 654 9.82 53.07 -4.68
N SER A 655 9.82 54.27 -4.09
CA SER A 655 8.82 54.69 -3.09
C SER A 655 7.55 55.32 -3.68
N SER A 656 7.58 55.64 -4.99
CA SER A 656 6.46 56.20 -5.77
C SER A 656 5.80 55.13 -6.63
#